data_AF-A0A7K3NP67-F1
#
_entry.id   AF-A0A7K3NP67-F1
#
_cell.length_a   1.000
_cell.length_b   1.000
_cell.length_c   1.000
_cell.angle_alpha   90.00
_cell.angle_beta   90.00
_cell.angle_gamma   90.00
#
_symmetry.space_group_name_H-M   'P 1'
#
loop_
_entity.id
_entity.type
_entity.pdbx_description
1 polymer ?
#
loop_
_entity_poly.entity_id
_entity_poly.type
_entity_poly.pdbx_seq_one_letter_code
_entity_poly.pdbx_strand_id
1 'polypeptide(L)'
;MFRKRLGEIHSRDLVAVAPRTTVGEVAGLMRERALSCLPVLDDGRPVGIVTERGLLWAVAVDTGVGRADVSTIMSSPVLTATPDMTAHEAYSLLQKNRLRHLVVVSADGAACGVVSQSDLVEHLGYEYFVELRRLSRIMVREVVTAAPATPLAEALGLMAEKSISCLLAVEDGRPVGIFTERDAAAVILAGEAAGAMSLGHAMRTPVLTVAADIPVHEGLSLMRRNGIRRLVMVDGEGRLVGLVTQSDVVNAMEWEYIGVLKEIIREKEESYRNIFVSAMEGIFCTGMDGRILEANPAMARMLGYDSPEELMDSVRDIGTQLYTQTGRRGEILAILSQGEGPYTFEAQFRRRDGDLAWVSCTAKLFRDFQGRAARVEGICLDITGRKNAELALARSEARYRSIVEDQTELICRYRPDGRLSFVNEAYVRYFGKDRRDLIGENFIPHIPDADMVVITRGIASISMANPVVDFEHRIVMPGGIMRWQRWTHRGVFDLAGNVVEYQAVGNDVTERKLAEEALEHARDELEARVAARTAELAAANASLRQEIEARAKAQERLKENAIFLETILDAIQDGISVLDTDLNVIKVNATMQAMYESGSPLVGRACHEAFRGRATPCPSCPSVRAMADGRMHSEAVSREIDEGGPPGFIELFSYPFRDGLGRIKGVVEFVRDITERKRLERELLRAMHQSDAANQAKSRFLANMSHEIRTPLNAVLGYIQLVLHEELSPKARQRLGVAEESAQTLLSVINDILDYSKIEAGKLDIREVSVDLREISASLARQQEVLAKNKGLTLSCRVAPDVPRRVFADPMRLKQILLNLVGNAIKYTERGGVEVEVSRAGHRGLSTSRVGGETATLVFSVSDTGIGIPEDSREAVFDSFTQVDSGLTKKYAGTGLGLAICKKIAGLLGGDLSFDSQVGQGSTFRFQVALRVDSRDIPDVQAVRPDLEACAAIGGERPLRVLLVEDNRINRMFAEDLLSSHGHAVATAEDGRQALERLCRESFDVVLMDIQMPVMDGLTATRAIRAGHGGIDPAVAVIGLSAYALDRERERFLDAGLDGYITKPVNIESFFQAVSRITRGRGRVADMPLTAGAVPRPAASVASVASGASAAPQVEEPVDRAGLAAQYGKKTDLLRLLAGEFEKAAPTCLSDMEAALRDNDLDTFARLAHTLRGNAAMFGAGPLRHDAALAEEAAVRGDRAQTTQLAPLLAAGVRRTLAALDAFLTAQTQETVPSGTRIDQG
;
A
#
# COMPACT_ATOMS: atom_id res chain seq x y z
N MET A 1 -11.19 -6.78 -35.24
CA MET A 1 -11.75 -7.90 -36.03
C MET A 1 -13.26 -7.75 -36.24
N PHE A 2 -14.05 -7.50 -35.18
CA PHE A 2 -15.49 -7.19 -35.26
C PHE A 2 -15.91 -5.93 -36.05
N ARG A 3 -14.96 -5.18 -36.62
CA ARG A 3 -15.20 -3.96 -37.41
C ARG A 3 -15.17 -4.17 -38.92
N LYS A 4 -14.85 -5.38 -39.41
CA LYS A 4 -14.91 -5.66 -40.85
C LYS A 4 -16.35 -5.56 -41.33
N ARG A 5 -16.54 -4.90 -42.46
CA ARG A 5 -17.83 -4.67 -43.10
C ARG A 5 -18.20 -5.85 -43.99
N LEU A 6 -19.49 -6.15 -44.14
CA LEU A 6 -19.95 -7.24 -45.00
C LEU A 6 -19.45 -7.11 -46.45
N GLY A 7 -19.26 -5.88 -46.95
CA GLY A 7 -18.64 -5.56 -48.24
C GLY A 7 -17.25 -6.20 -48.46
N GLU A 8 -16.53 -6.51 -47.38
CA GLU A 8 -15.21 -7.15 -47.43
C GLU A 8 -15.28 -8.68 -47.32
N ILE A 9 -16.45 -9.24 -46.95
CA ILE A 9 -16.63 -10.64 -46.54
C ILE A 9 -17.56 -11.40 -47.49
N HIS A 10 -18.57 -10.74 -48.07
CA HIS A 10 -19.59 -11.42 -48.89
C HIS A 10 -19.01 -12.04 -50.17
N SER A 11 -19.71 -13.04 -50.71
CA SER A 11 -19.36 -13.67 -51.99
C SER A 11 -19.26 -12.62 -53.11
N ARG A 12 -18.15 -12.61 -53.86
CA ARG A 12 -17.95 -11.67 -54.98
C ARG A 12 -18.61 -12.12 -56.29
N ASP A 13 -18.87 -13.42 -56.44
CA ASP A 13 -19.53 -14.02 -57.60
C ASP A 13 -20.90 -14.56 -57.14
N LEU A 14 -21.95 -13.76 -57.30
CA LEU A 14 -23.30 -14.08 -56.85
C LEU A 14 -23.97 -15.03 -57.84
N VAL A 15 -24.07 -16.30 -57.48
CA VAL A 15 -24.88 -17.28 -58.24
C VAL A 15 -26.31 -17.25 -57.71
N ALA A 16 -27.27 -17.02 -58.60
CA ALA A 16 -28.69 -16.91 -58.26
C ALA A 16 -29.58 -17.51 -59.35
N VAL A 17 -30.85 -17.76 -59.02
CA VAL A 17 -31.84 -18.40 -59.91
C VAL A 17 -33.14 -17.60 -59.98
N ALA A 18 -33.94 -17.82 -61.02
CA ALA A 18 -35.26 -17.21 -61.14
C ALA A 18 -36.33 -18.03 -60.38
N PRO A 19 -37.47 -17.44 -59.98
CA PRO A 19 -38.51 -18.16 -59.22
C PRO A 19 -39.11 -19.39 -59.91
N ARG A 20 -39.01 -19.45 -61.25
CA ARG A 20 -39.50 -20.54 -62.10
C ARG A 20 -38.43 -21.58 -62.45
N THR A 21 -37.21 -21.45 -61.92
CA THR A 21 -36.17 -22.48 -62.09
C THR A 21 -36.61 -23.75 -61.35
N THR A 22 -36.36 -24.91 -61.93
CA THR A 22 -36.79 -26.17 -61.33
C THR A 22 -35.91 -26.57 -60.14
N VAL A 23 -36.47 -27.29 -59.16
CA VAL A 23 -35.72 -27.81 -58.01
C VAL A 23 -34.54 -28.71 -58.44
N GLY A 24 -34.69 -29.47 -59.53
CA GLY A 24 -33.62 -30.30 -60.09
C GLY A 24 -32.45 -29.48 -60.64
N GLU A 25 -32.72 -28.39 -61.37
CA GLU A 25 -31.68 -27.46 -61.85
C GLU A 25 -30.97 -26.76 -60.68
N VAL A 26 -31.71 -26.36 -59.65
CA VAL A 26 -31.17 -25.75 -58.42
C VAL A 26 -30.27 -26.73 -57.66
N ALA A 27 -30.71 -27.99 -57.51
CA ALA A 27 -29.90 -29.05 -56.90
C ALA A 27 -28.63 -29.34 -57.71
N GLY A 28 -28.72 -29.30 -59.04
CA GLY A 28 -27.58 -29.41 -59.96
C GLY A 28 -26.56 -28.30 -59.74
N LEU A 29 -27.01 -27.04 -59.77
CA LEU A 29 -26.17 -25.86 -59.55
C LEU A 29 -25.52 -25.85 -58.16
N MET A 30 -26.30 -26.13 -57.11
CA MET A 30 -25.77 -26.20 -55.73
C MET A 30 -24.70 -27.30 -55.60
N ARG A 31 -24.88 -28.44 -56.27
CA ARG A 31 -23.90 -29.54 -56.24
C ARG A 31 -22.64 -29.21 -57.05
N GLU A 32 -22.78 -28.76 -58.29
CA GLU A 32 -21.67 -28.46 -59.20
C GLU A 32 -20.76 -27.36 -58.63
N ARG A 33 -21.36 -26.31 -58.08
CA ARG A 33 -20.65 -25.14 -57.53
C ARG A 33 -20.35 -25.27 -56.03
N ALA A 34 -20.69 -26.41 -55.41
CA ALA A 34 -20.56 -26.64 -53.97
C ALA A 34 -21.19 -25.55 -53.08
N LEU A 35 -22.33 -25.01 -53.50
CA LEU A 35 -23.04 -23.94 -52.80
C LEU A 35 -23.97 -24.50 -51.72
N SER A 36 -24.04 -23.81 -50.58
CA SER A 36 -24.94 -24.17 -49.47
C SER A 36 -26.30 -23.46 -49.52
N CYS A 37 -26.43 -22.46 -50.39
CA CYS A 37 -27.67 -21.78 -50.70
C CYS A 37 -27.62 -21.12 -52.08
N LEU A 38 -28.79 -20.79 -52.64
CA LEU A 38 -28.97 -19.97 -53.83
C LEU A 38 -30.04 -18.91 -53.57
N PRO A 39 -29.73 -17.61 -53.70
CA PRO A 39 -30.73 -16.56 -53.73
C PRO A 39 -31.65 -16.74 -54.95
N VAL A 40 -32.94 -16.51 -54.74
CA VAL A 40 -33.95 -16.44 -55.79
C VAL A 40 -34.21 -14.97 -56.07
N LEU A 41 -33.95 -14.53 -57.30
CA LEU A 41 -34.06 -13.14 -57.69
C LEU A 41 -35.20 -12.95 -58.69
N ASP A 42 -35.98 -11.89 -58.51
CA ASP A 42 -36.95 -11.38 -59.49
C ASP A 42 -36.54 -9.96 -59.86
N ASP A 43 -36.28 -9.70 -61.14
CA ASP A 43 -35.70 -8.45 -61.65
C ASP A 43 -34.48 -7.94 -60.84
N GLY A 44 -33.59 -8.86 -60.44
CA GLY A 44 -32.35 -8.55 -59.70
C GLY A 44 -32.52 -8.30 -58.20
N ARG A 45 -33.76 -8.36 -57.68
CA ARG A 45 -34.07 -8.21 -56.25
C ARG A 45 -34.33 -9.56 -55.60
N PRO A 46 -33.85 -9.79 -54.37
CA PRO A 46 -34.02 -11.07 -53.72
C PRO A 46 -35.46 -11.25 -53.22
N VAL A 47 -36.16 -12.24 -53.76
CA VAL A 47 -37.54 -12.61 -53.40
C VAL A 47 -37.61 -13.87 -52.51
N GLY A 48 -36.53 -14.64 -52.48
CA GLY A 48 -36.38 -15.80 -51.61
C GLY A 48 -34.94 -16.31 -51.57
N ILE A 49 -34.70 -17.32 -50.74
CA ILE A 49 -33.43 -18.06 -50.70
C ILE A 49 -33.71 -19.55 -50.57
N VAL A 50 -32.98 -20.35 -51.32
CA VAL A 50 -33.06 -21.81 -51.29
C VAL A 50 -31.83 -22.33 -50.60
N THR A 51 -32.00 -23.25 -49.66
CA THR A 51 -30.91 -23.82 -48.86
C THR A 51 -30.89 -25.34 -49.03
N GLU A 52 -29.81 -25.98 -48.62
CA GLU A 52 -29.72 -27.46 -48.58
C GLU A 52 -30.88 -28.09 -47.79
N ARG A 53 -31.38 -27.40 -46.74
CA ARG A 53 -32.57 -27.82 -45.97
C ARG A 53 -33.87 -27.73 -46.77
N GLY A 54 -34.01 -26.70 -47.63
CA GLY A 54 -35.14 -26.59 -48.55
C GLY A 54 -35.16 -27.72 -49.59
N LEU A 55 -33.98 -28.10 -50.09
CA LEU A 55 -33.82 -29.26 -50.96
C LEU A 55 -34.17 -30.57 -50.23
N LEU A 56 -33.70 -30.75 -48.98
CA LEU A 56 -34.04 -31.92 -48.16
C LEU A 56 -35.55 -32.08 -47.97
N TRP A 57 -36.26 -31.00 -47.67
CA TRP A 57 -37.73 -31.01 -47.54
C TRP A 57 -38.41 -31.39 -48.86
N ALA A 58 -37.87 -30.90 -49.99
CA ALA A 58 -38.30 -31.30 -51.33
C ALA A 58 -38.23 -32.82 -51.53
N VAL A 59 -37.16 -33.49 -51.08
CA VAL A 59 -37.01 -34.96 -51.17
C VAL A 59 -37.96 -35.70 -50.22
N ALA A 60 -38.19 -35.16 -49.02
CA ALA A 60 -39.00 -35.81 -47.99
C ALA A 60 -40.51 -35.78 -48.30
N VAL A 61 -41.00 -34.82 -49.07
CA VAL A 61 -42.43 -34.58 -49.29
C VAL A 61 -42.98 -35.27 -50.55
N ASP A 62 -42.19 -35.45 -51.62
CA ASP A 62 -42.61 -36.19 -52.82
C ASP A 62 -41.41 -36.59 -53.73
N THR A 63 -41.52 -37.71 -54.47
CA THR A 63 -40.47 -38.23 -55.38
C THR A 63 -40.47 -37.58 -56.77
N GLY A 64 -41.46 -36.72 -57.08
CA GLY A 64 -41.57 -35.98 -58.35
C GLY A 64 -41.00 -34.55 -58.34
N VAL A 65 -40.44 -34.09 -57.22
CA VAL A 65 -40.17 -32.65 -56.96
C VAL A 65 -39.07 -32.05 -57.82
N GLY A 66 -38.24 -32.85 -58.49
CA GLY A 66 -37.21 -32.36 -59.42
C GLY A 66 -37.74 -31.43 -60.51
N ARG A 67 -39.03 -31.51 -60.87
CA ARG A 67 -39.70 -30.65 -61.87
C ARG A 67 -40.52 -29.48 -61.28
N ALA A 68 -40.63 -29.38 -59.96
CA ALA A 68 -41.37 -28.29 -59.32
C ALA A 68 -40.60 -26.96 -59.40
N ASP A 69 -41.31 -25.84 -59.41
CA ASP A 69 -40.72 -24.51 -59.34
C ASP A 69 -40.07 -24.29 -57.98
N VAL A 70 -38.88 -23.68 -57.96
CA VAL A 70 -38.12 -23.42 -56.73
C VAL A 70 -38.86 -22.51 -55.74
N SER A 71 -39.81 -21.71 -56.25
CA SER A 71 -40.73 -20.90 -55.42
C SER A 71 -41.52 -21.71 -54.39
N THR A 72 -41.68 -23.02 -54.60
CA THR A 72 -42.38 -23.94 -53.69
C THR A 72 -41.54 -24.36 -52.46
N ILE A 73 -40.22 -24.22 -52.53
CA ILE A 73 -39.27 -24.67 -51.48
C ILE A 73 -38.35 -23.56 -50.95
N MET A 74 -38.40 -22.36 -51.55
CA MET A 74 -37.63 -21.22 -51.09
C MET A 74 -38.17 -20.66 -49.78
N SER A 75 -37.28 -20.13 -48.95
CA SER A 75 -37.67 -19.32 -47.78
C SER A 75 -37.97 -17.89 -48.23
N SER A 76 -39.17 -17.39 -47.91
CA SER A 76 -39.62 -16.02 -48.21
C SER A 76 -40.45 -15.46 -47.04
N PRO A 77 -40.28 -14.18 -46.65
CA PRO A 77 -39.34 -13.19 -47.20
C PRO A 77 -37.89 -13.48 -46.81
N VAL A 78 -36.96 -13.14 -47.71
CA VAL A 78 -35.51 -13.29 -47.48
C VAL A 78 -34.95 -12.14 -46.67
N LEU A 79 -34.18 -12.44 -45.63
CA LEU A 79 -33.55 -11.43 -44.79
C LEU A 79 -32.30 -10.88 -45.49
N THR A 80 -32.23 -9.56 -45.60
CA THR A 80 -31.15 -8.87 -46.31
C THR A 80 -30.28 -8.03 -45.36
N ALA A 81 -29.04 -7.79 -45.76
CA ALA A 81 -28.08 -6.96 -45.04
C ALA A 81 -27.36 -5.99 -45.98
N THR A 82 -26.87 -4.86 -45.47
CA THR A 82 -26.12 -3.89 -46.28
C THR A 82 -24.62 -4.18 -46.24
N PRO A 83 -23.85 -3.82 -47.28
CA PRO A 83 -22.39 -3.96 -47.28
C PRO A 83 -21.70 -3.26 -46.12
N ASP A 84 -22.28 -2.19 -45.57
CA ASP A 84 -21.72 -1.44 -44.45
C ASP A 84 -21.94 -2.07 -43.08
N MET A 85 -22.85 -3.04 -42.98
CA MET A 85 -23.11 -3.77 -41.75
C MET A 85 -21.83 -4.46 -41.28
N THR A 86 -21.55 -4.37 -39.99
CA THR A 86 -20.38 -5.04 -39.43
C THR A 86 -20.61 -6.55 -39.33
N ALA A 87 -19.52 -7.31 -39.37
CA ALA A 87 -19.56 -8.77 -39.16
C ALA A 87 -20.29 -9.17 -37.86
N HIS A 88 -20.20 -8.33 -36.81
CA HIS A 88 -20.88 -8.56 -35.53
C HIS A 88 -22.40 -8.37 -35.62
N GLU A 89 -22.86 -7.30 -36.25
CA GLU A 89 -24.29 -7.03 -36.47
C GLU A 89 -24.92 -8.10 -37.36
N ALA A 90 -24.22 -8.48 -38.43
CA ALA A 90 -24.64 -9.56 -39.32
C ALA A 90 -24.74 -10.91 -38.61
N TYR A 91 -23.76 -11.24 -37.77
CA TYR A 91 -23.77 -12.45 -36.94
C TYR A 91 -24.94 -12.46 -35.95
N SER A 92 -25.18 -11.34 -35.27
CA SER A 92 -26.31 -11.17 -34.34
C SER A 92 -27.66 -11.32 -35.06
N LEU A 93 -27.75 -10.81 -36.29
CA LEU A 93 -28.95 -10.91 -37.12
C LEU A 93 -29.23 -12.35 -37.56
N LEU A 94 -28.20 -13.10 -37.97
CA LEU A 94 -28.28 -14.54 -38.28
C LEU A 94 -28.78 -15.34 -37.07
N GLN A 95 -28.19 -15.12 -35.89
CA GLN A 95 -28.55 -15.84 -34.66
C GLN A 95 -29.97 -15.53 -34.20
N LYS A 96 -30.33 -14.25 -34.13
CA LYS A 96 -31.66 -13.79 -33.70
C LYS A 96 -32.78 -14.39 -34.54
N ASN A 97 -32.53 -14.58 -35.84
CA ASN A 97 -33.51 -15.13 -36.78
C ASN A 97 -33.31 -16.63 -37.06
N ARG A 98 -32.35 -17.30 -36.41
CA ARG A 98 -31.98 -18.71 -36.64
C ARG A 98 -31.68 -19.03 -38.11
N LEU A 99 -31.09 -18.08 -38.83
CA LEU A 99 -30.70 -18.21 -40.23
C LEU A 99 -29.22 -18.57 -40.35
N ARG A 100 -28.85 -19.26 -41.44
CA ARG A 100 -27.45 -19.61 -41.74
C ARG A 100 -26.81 -18.69 -42.80
N HIS A 101 -27.63 -17.94 -43.52
CA HIS A 101 -27.23 -17.14 -44.68
C HIS A 101 -27.97 -15.80 -44.67
N LEU A 102 -27.27 -14.73 -45.04
CA LEU A 102 -27.85 -13.41 -45.32
C LEU A 102 -27.55 -13.03 -46.76
N VAL A 103 -28.55 -12.49 -47.46
CA VAL A 103 -28.33 -11.89 -48.78
C VAL A 103 -27.90 -10.44 -48.59
N VAL A 104 -26.72 -10.09 -49.09
CA VAL A 104 -26.22 -8.72 -49.05
C VAL A 104 -26.81 -7.96 -50.24
N VAL A 105 -27.42 -6.81 -49.96
CA VAL A 105 -28.07 -5.95 -50.97
C VAL A 105 -27.45 -4.57 -50.99
N SER A 106 -27.26 -4.00 -52.18
CA SER A 106 -26.83 -2.61 -52.35
C SER A 106 -27.94 -1.63 -51.94
N ALA A 107 -27.61 -0.34 -51.89
CA ALA A 107 -28.53 0.72 -51.44
C ALA A 107 -29.80 0.85 -52.30
N ASP A 108 -29.79 0.37 -53.54
CA ASP A 108 -30.92 0.31 -54.48
C ASP A 108 -31.77 -1.00 -54.38
N GLY A 109 -31.37 -1.91 -53.47
CA GLY A 109 -32.05 -3.16 -53.17
C GLY A 109 -31.68 -4.33 -54.08
N ALA A 110 -30.70 -4.18 -54.98
CA ALA A 110 -30.20 -5.28 -55.80
C ALA A 110 -29.31 -6.22 -54.97
N ALA A 111 -29.40 -7.53 -55.21
CA ALA A 111 -28.54 -8.50 -54.52
C ALA A 111 -27.09 -8.41 -55.04
N CYS A 112 -26.13 -8.23 -54.14
CA CYS A 112 -24.71 -8.08 -54.47
C CYS A 112 -23.81 -9.18 -53.89
N GLY A 113 -24.32 -9.98 -52.94
CA GLY A 113 -23.58 -11.12 -52.39
C GLY A 113 -24.40 -11.94 -51.40
N VAL A 114 -23.80 -13.02 -50.91
CA VAL A 114 -24.31 -13.78 -49.76
C VAL A 114 -23.19 -13.93 -48.75
N VAL A 115 -23.54 -13.88 -47.46
CA VAL A 115 -22.63 -14.23 -46.37
C VAL A 115 -23.26 -15.33 -45.52
N SER A 116 -22.48 -16.37 -45.24
CA SER A 116 -22.88 -17.45 -44.34
C SER A 116 -22.26 -17.27 -42.94
N GLN A 117 -22.84 -17.96 -41.95
CA GLN A 117 -22.26 -18.03 -40.61
C GLN A 117 -20.81 -18.55 -40.64
N SER A 118 -20.49 -19.50 -41.54
CA SER A 118 -19.14 -20.03 -41.71
C SER A 118 -18.16 -18.98 -42.22
N ASP A 119 -18.59 -18.13 -43.16
CA ASP A 119 -17.74 -17.06 -43.72
C ASP A 119 -17.38 -16.03 -42.65
N LEU A 120 -18.33 -15.68 -41.77
CA LEU A 120 -18.09 -14.76 -40.65
C LEU A 120 -17.06 -15.34 -39.65
N VAL A 121 -17.16 -16.64 -39.35
CA VAL A 121 -16.27 -17.34 -38.41
C VAL A 121 -14.85 -17.45 -38.94
N GLU A 122 -14.68 -17.73 -40.24
CA GLU A 122 -13.36 -17.79 -40.86
C GLU A 122 -12.61 -16.45 -40.78
N HIS A 123 -13.35 -15.35 -40.83
CA HIS A 123 -12.82 -14.00 -40.74
C HIS A 123 -12.58 -13.50 -39.29
N LEU A 124 -12.95 -14.29 -38.28
CA LEU A 124 -12.75 -13.97 -36.85
C LEU A 124 -11.44 -14.53 -36.25
N GLY A 125 -10.67 -15.32 -36.98
CA GLY A 125 -9.31 -15.75 -36.60
C GLY A 125 -9.27 -16.84 -35.53
N TYR A 126 -8.32 -17.77 -35.64
CA TYR A 126 -8.22 -18.99 -34.80
C TYR A 126 -7.46 -18.80 -33.48
N GLU A 127 -6.94 -17.59 -33.25
CA GLU A 127 -6.06 -17.24 -32.13
C GLU A 127 -6.83 -17.04 -30.81
N TYR A 128 -8.16 -16.99 -30.88
CA TYR A 128 -9.06 -16.71 -29.76
C TYR A 128 -9.65 -17.96 -29.11
N PHE A 129 -9.35 -19.17 -29.60
CA PHE A 129 -9.91 -20.44 -29.12
C PHE A 129 -9.06 -21.13 -28.03
N VAL A 130 -8.14 -20.40 -27.38
CA VAL A 130 -7.14 -20.97 -26.47
C VAL A 130 -7.75 -21.53 -25.17
N GLU A 131 -8.91 -21.04 -24.75
CA GLU A 131 -9.55 -21.44 -23.48
C GLU A 131 -10.56 -22.61 -23.61
N LEU A 132 -11.03 -22.92 -24.82
CA LEU A 132 -11.84 -24.12 -25.07
C LEU A 132 -10.92 -25.35 -25.11
N ARG A 133 -10.65 -25.92 -23.93
CA ARG A 133 -9.60 -26.93 -23.76
C ARG A 133 -9.77 -28.17 -24.66
N ARG A 134 -10.99 -28.74 -24.83
CA ARG A 134 -11.23 -30.02 -25.54
C ARG A 134 -12.63 -30.12 -26.18
N LEU A 135 -12.74 -30.84 -27.31
CA LEU A 135 -14.00 -31.08 -28.03
C LEU A 135 -15.07 -31.80 -27.19
N SER A 136 -14.66 -32.64 -26.24
CA SER A 136 -15.55 -33.38 -25.32
C SER A 136 -16.48 -32.48 -24.48
N ARG A 137 -16.15 -31.20 -24.32
CA ARG A 137 -16.98 -30.22 -23.59
C ARG A 137 -18.09 -29.61 -24.43
N ILE A 138 -17.94 -29.60 -25.75
CA ILE A 138 -18.85 -28.96 -26.70
C ILE A 138 -19.53 -29.96 -27.65
N MET A 139 -19.26 -31.26 -27.48
CA MET A 139 -19.88 -32.32 -28.28
C MET A 139 -21.32 -32.60 -27.85
N VAL A 140 -22.19 -32.80 -28.83
CA VAL A 140 -23.54 -33.31 -28.63
C VAL A 140 -23.45 -34.82 -28.44
N ARG A 141 -23.95 -35.31 -27.31
CA ARG A 141 -23.92 -36.75 -26.96
C ARG A 141 -25.11 -37.52 -27.52
N GLU A 142 -26.26 -36.87 -27.62
CA GLU A 142 -27.46 -37.43 -28.22
C GLU A 142 -27.41 -37.27 -29.74
N VAL A 143 -26.67 -38.17 -30.39
CA VAL A 143 -26.60 -38.23 -31.85
C VAL A 143 -27.72 -39.11 -32.36
N VAL A 144 -28.53 -38.61 -33.28
CA VAL A 144 -29.57 -39.43 -33.93
C VAL A 144 -28.91 -40.39 -34.91
N THR A 145 -29.17 -41.68 -34.73
CA THR A 145 -28.59 -42.77 -35.51
C THR A 145 -29.66 -43.61 -36.20
N ALA A 146 -29.28 -44.32 -37.25
CA ALA A 146 -30.13 -45.29 -37.95
C ALA A 146 -29.29 -46.47 -38.46
N ALA A 147 -29.92 -47.60 -38.75
CA ALA A 147 -29.22 -48.73 -39.36
C ALA A 147 -28.92 -48.43 -40.84
N PRO A 148 -27.81 -48.92 -41.43
CA PRO A 148 -27.52 -48.75 -42.86
C PRO A 148 -28.63 -49.28 -43.78
N ALA A 149 -29.37 -50.30 -43.33
CA ALA A 149 -30.49 -50.88 -44.08
C ALA A 149 -31.79 -50.04 -44.02
N THR A 150 -31.85 -48.98 -43.20
CA THR A 150 -33.04 -48.12 -43.07
C THR A 150 -33.41 -47.52 -44.41
N PRO A 151 -34.68 -47.61 -44.87
CA PRO A 151 -35.12 -46.95 -46.09
C PRO A 151 -34.81 -45.46 -46.06
N LEU A 152 -34.31 -44.90 -47.17
CA LEU A 152 -33.90 -43.50 -47.26
C LEU A 152 -35.09 -42.56 -47.00
N ALA A 153 -36.29 -42.90 -47.45
CA ALA A 153 -37.50 -42.15 -47.13
C ALA A 153 -37.77 -42.03 -45.62
N GLU A 154 -37.54 -43.10 -44.86
CA GLU A 154 -37.66 -43.11 -43.40
C GLU A 154 -36.55 -42.29 -42.73
N ALA A 155 -35.31 -42.41 -43.22
CA ALA A 155 -34.18 -41.61 -42.78
C ALA A 155 -34.39 -40.10 -43.02
N LEU A 156 -34.95 -39.73 -44.17
CA LEU A 156 -35.32 -38.35 -44.51
C LEU A 156 -36.47 -37.83 -43.64
N GLY A 157 -37.47 -38.67 -43.38
CA GLY A 157 -38.56 -38.38 -42.45
C GLY A 157 -38.05 -38.08 -41.05
N LEU A 158 -37.14 -38.92 -40.53
CA LEU A 158 -36.45 -38.72 -39.26
C LEU A 158 -35.66 -37.40 -39.22
N MET A 159 -34.95 -37.08 -40.30
CA MET A 159 -34.21 -35.81 -40.40
C MET A 159 -35.14 -34.59 -40.37
N ALA A 160 -36.26 -34.65 -41.09
CA ALA A 160 -37.26 -33.58 -41.14
C ALA A 160 -38.00 -33.42 -39.81
N GLU A 161 -38.51 -34.52 -39.23
CA GLU A 161 -39.26 -34.54 -37.97
C GLU A 161 -38.41 -34.02 -36.82
N LYS A 162 -37.17 -34.52 -36.68
CA LYS A 162 -36.26 -34.11 -35.61
C LYS A 162 -35.50 -32.83 -35.92
N SER A 163 -35.72 -32.22 -37.09
CA SER A 163 -35.02 -31.01 -37.55
C SER A 163 -33.49 -31.09 -37.44
N ILE A 164 -32.93 -32.28 -37.68
CA ILE A 164 -31.49 -32.55 -37.59
C ILE A 164 -30.82 -32.39 -38.95
N SER A 165 -29.58 -31.90 -38.94
CA SER A 165 -28.85 -31.58 -40.17
C SER A 165 -28.01 -32.74 -40.74
N CYS A 166 -27.94 -33.85 -40.01
CA CYS A 166 -27.29 -35.09 -40.42
C CYS A 166 -27.85 -36.29 -39.64
N LEU A 167 -27.79 -37.46 -40.28
CA LEU A 167 -28.10 -38.76 -39.69
C LEU A 167 -26.85 -39.64 -39.77
N LEU A 168 -26.50 -40.30 -38.66
CA LEU A 168 -25.34 -41.18 -38.60
C LEU A 168 -25.79 -42.64 -38.75
N ALA A 169 -25.23 -43.36 -39.71
CA ALA A 169 -25.46 -44.79 -39.82
C ALA A 169 -24.52 -45.54 -38.88
N VAL A 170 -25.11 -46.39 -38.03
CA VAL A 170 -24.38 -47.10 -36.98
C VAL A 170 -24.68 -48.59 -37.08
N GLU A 171 -23.63 -49.41 -37.05
CA GLU A 171 -23.69 -50.87 -37.03
C GLU A 171 -22.86 -51.35 -35.84
N ASP A 172 -23.44 -52.18 -34.97
CA ASP A 172 -22.82 -52.67 -33.73
C ASP A 172 -22.21 -51.57 -32.83
N GLY A 173 -22.85 -50.39 -32.79
CA GLY A 173 -22.39 -49.23 -32.02
C GLY A 173 -21.24 -48.43 -32.66
N ARG A 174 -20.77 -48.83 -33.84
CA ARG A 174 -19.73 -48.14 -34.60
C ARG A 174 -20.32 -47.32 -35.75
N PRO A 175 -19.87 -46.07 -35.92
CA PRO A 175 -20.35 -45.23 -37.01
C PRO A 175 -19.74 -45.70 -38.35
N VAL A 176 -20.59 -46.14 -39.27
CA VAL A 176 -20.18 -46.68 -40.58
C VAL A 176 -20.39 -45.70 -41.73
N GLY A 177 -21.27 -44.71 -41.56
CA GLY A 177 -21.47 -43.64 -42.55
C GLY A 177 -22.23 -42.45 -41.99
N ILE A 178 -22.24 -41.36 -42.74
CA ILE A 178 -22.99 -40.14 -42.41
C ILE A 178 -23.77 -39.65 -43.62
N PHE A 179 -25.05 -39.33 -43.41
CA PHE A 179 -25.91 -38.69 -44.40
C PHE A 179 -26.23 -37.27 -43.94
N THR A 180 -26.07 -36.28 -44.82
CA THR A 180 -26.22 -34.86 -44.50
C THR A 180 -27.21 -34.17 -45.42
N GLU A 181 -27.69 -32.97 -45.05
CA GLU A 181 -28.53 -32.10 -45.91
C GLU A 181 -27.94 -31.92 -47.33
N ARG A 182 -26.61 -31.91 -47.46
CA ARG A 182 -25.91 -31.78 -48.75
C ARG A 182 -26.05 -33.02 -49.64
N ASP A 183 -26.21 -34.20 -49.05
CA ASP A 183 -26.33 -35.46 -49.78
C ASP A 183 -27.73 -35.61 -50.39
N ALA A 184 -28.73 -34.89 -49.88
CA ALA A 184 -30.08 -34.82 -50.45
C ALA A 184 -30.10 -34.29 -51.89
N ALA A 185 -29.22 -33.34 -52.23
CA ALA A 185 -29.10 -32.84 -53.60
C ALA A 185 -28.64 -33.93 -54.59
N ALA A 186 -27.81 -34.88 -54.14
CA ALA A 186 -27.38 -36.01 -54.96
C ALA A 186 -28.53 -37.00 -55.20
N VAL A 187 -29.40 -37.19 -54.22
CA VAL A 187 -30.61 -38.04 -54.31
C VAL A 187 -31.61 -37.45 -55.32
N ILE A 188 -31.85 -36.13 -55.28
CA ILE A 188 -32.73 -35.44 -56.27
C ILE A 188 -32.23 -35.65 -57.70
N LEU A 189 -30.92 -35.51 -57.92
CA LEU A 189 -30.31 -35.62 -59.25
C LEU A 189 -30.25 -37.05 -59.78
N ALA A 190 -30.22 -38.05 -58.90
CA ALA A 190 -30.25 -39.46 -59.30
C ALA A 190 -31.60 -39.88 -59.89
N GLY A 191 -32.70 -39.17 -59.56
CA GLY A 191 -34.04 -39.46 -60.08
C GLY A 191 -34.61 -40.82 -59.64
N GLU A 192 -33.92 -41.51 -58.74
CA GLU A 192 -34.37 -42.77 -58.14
C GLU A 192 -35.45 -42.48 -57.09
N ALA A 193 -36.48 -43.32 -57.02
CA ALA A 193 -37.49 -43.18 -55.96
C ALA A 193 -36.81 -43.36 -54.60
N ALA A 194 -36.78 -42.32 -53.77
CA ALA A 194 -36.21 -42.33 -52.42
C ALA A 194 -36.77 -43.47 -51.54
N GLY A 195 -37.93 -44.04 -51.90
CA GLY A 195 -38.54 -45.21 -51.25
C GLY A 195 -37.85 -46.55 -51.54
N ALA A 196 -36.98 -46.67 -52.57
CA ALA A 196 -36.29 -47.92 -52.92
C ALA A 196 -34.81 -47.95 -52.48
N MET A 197 -34.24 -46.80 -52.09
CA MET A 197 -32.83 -46.68 -51.67
C MET A 197 -32.71 -46.88 -50.15
N SER A 198 -31.66 -47.55 -49.69
CA SER A 198 -31.31 -47.58 -48.27
C SER A 198 -30.38 -46.42 -47.89
N LEU A 199 -30.40 -46.03 -46.62
CA LEU A 199 -29.48 -45.04 -46.05
C LEU A 199 -28.01 -45.37 -46.37
N GLY A 200 -27.67 -46.65 -46.30
CA GLY A 200 -26.34 -47.17 -46.60
C GLY A 200 -25.86 -46.90 -48.02
N HIS A 201 -26.78 -46.84 -48.98
CA HIS A 201 -26.47 -46.52 -50.38
C HIS A 201 -26.35 -45.00 -50.63
N ALA A 202 -27.05 -44.19 -49.83
CA ALA A 202 -27.10 -42.73 -49.98
C ALA A 202 -26.05 -41.97 -49.15
N MET A 203 -25.53 -42.58 -48.08
CA MET A 203 -24.62 -41.95 -47.13
C MET A 203 -23.17 -41.92 -47.62
N ARG A 204 -22.36 -41.04 -47.01
CA ARG A 204 -20.91 -41.05 -47.22
C ARG A 204 -20.26 -42.10 -46.33
N THR A 205 -19.47 -42.97 -46.95
CA THR A 205 -18.66 -44.00 -46.29
C THR A 205 -17.23 -43.99 -46.83
N PRO A 206 -16.18 -44.13 -45.99
CA PRO A 206 -16.24 -44.18 -44.52
C PRO A 206 -16.41 -42.79 -43.90
N VAL A 207 -17.00 -42.73 -42.70
CA VAL A 207 -17.14 -41.48 -41.93
C VAL A 207 -15.85 -41.17 -41.17
N LEU A 208 -15.42 -39.90 -41.16
CA LEU A 208 -14.25 -39.48 -40.41
C LEU A 208 -14.57 -39.45 -38.91
N THR A 209 -13.82 -40.25 -38.15
CA THR A 209 -13.93 -40.35 -36.69
C THR A 209 -12.68 -39.83 -35.98
N VAL A 210 -12.87 -39.27 -34.79
CA VAL A 210 -11.80 -38.70 -33.95
C VAL A 210 -12.03 -39.03 -32.47
N ALA A 211 -10.97 -39.11 -31.67
CA ALA A 211 -11.11 -39.34 -30.24
C ALA A 211 -11.79 -38.16 -29.53
N ALA A 212 -12.71 -38.43 -28.60
CA ALA A 212 -13.48 -37.41 -27.88
C ALA A 212 -12.64 -36.32 -27.19
N ASP A 213 -11.39 -36.63 -26.85
CA ASP A 213 -10.54 -35.81 -26.00
C ASP A 213 -9.59 -34.85 -26.75
N ILE A 214 -9.72 -34.71 -28.08
CA ILE A 214 -8.81 -33.81 -28.82
C ILE A 214 -9.08 -32.32 -28.53
N PRO A 215 -8.06 -31.45 -28.60
CA PRO A 215 -8.23 -30.00 -28.50
C PRO A 215 -9.15 -29.43 -29.59
N VAL A 216 -9.87 -28.34 -29.26
CA VAL A 216 -10.84 -27.72 -30.18
C VAL A 216 -10.18 -27.19 -31.45
N HIS A 217 -8.99 -26.60 -31.34
CA HIS A 217 -8.23 -26.09 -32.50
C HIS A 217 -7.80 -27.22 -33.47
N GLU A 218 -7.49 -28.40 -32.95
CA GLU A 218 -7.13 -29.57 -33.75
C GLU A 218 -8.38 -30.12 -34.48
N GLY A 219 -9.52 -30.19 -33.77
CA GLY A 219 -10.82 -30.49 -34.36
C GLY A 219 -11.19 -29.56 -35.52
N LEU A 220 -11.11 -28.24 -35.31
CA LEU A 220 -11.36 -27.25 -36.37
C LEU A 220 -10.40 -27.39 -37.55
N SER A 221 -9.14 -27.73 -37.30
CA SER A 221 -8.14 -27.97 -38.34
C SER A 221 -8.48 -29.21 -39.18
N LEU A 222 -8.95 -30.29 -38.54
CA LEU A 222 -9.40 -31.51 -39.21
C LEU A 222 -10.65 -31.27 -40.04
N MET A 223 -11.62 -30.51 -39.52
CA MET A 223 -12.80 -30.07 -40.27
C MET A 223 -12.41 -29.34 -41.55
N ARG A 224 -11.50 -28.37 -41.45
CA ARG A 224 -11.02 -27.57 -42.60
C ARG A 224 -10.28 -28.42 -43.63
N ARG A 225 -9.29 -29.21 -43.20
CA ARG A 225 -8.45 -30.02 -44.12
C ARG A 225 -9.28 -31.03 -44.92
N ASN A 226 -10.32 -31.59 -44.31
CA ASN A 226 -11.18 -32.59 -44.95
C ASN A 226 -12.43 -31.99 -45.59
N GLY A 227 -12.64 -30.66 -45.52
CA GLY A 227 -13.82 -30.00 -46.08
C GLY A 227 -15.14 -30.45 -45.45
N ILE A 228 -15.11 -30.88 -44.19
CA ILE A 228 -16.28 -31.37 -43.44
C ILE A 228 -16.68 -30.36 -42.36
N ARG A 229 -17.97 -30.31 -42.03
CA ARG A 229 -18.52 -29.40 -41.00
C ARG A 229 -18.90 -30.10 -39.71
N ARG A 230 -18.68 -31.41 -39.65
CA ARG A 230 -19.15 -32.32 -38.61
C ARG A 230 -18.06 -33.34 -38.31
N LEU A 231 -17.70 -33.50 -37.05
CA LEU A 231 -16.72 -34.48 -36.58
C LEU A 231 -17.43 -35.49 -35.68
N VAL A 232 -17.31 -36.76 -36.05
CA VAL A 232 -17.86 -37.87 -35.27
C VAL A 232 -16.84 -38.28 -34.23
N MET A 233 -17.23 -38.24 -32.96
CA MET A 233 -16.36 -38.56 -31.84
C MET A 233 -16.55 -40.03 -31.45
N VAL A 234 -15.45 -40.75 -31.26
CA VAL A 234 -15.44 -42.16 -30.83
C VAL A 234 -14.61 -42.38 -29.57
N ASP A 235 -14.87 -43.48 -28.86
CA ASP A 235 -14.07 -43.94 -27.73
C ASP A 235 -12.86 -44.78 -28.19
N GLY A 236 -12.11 -45.34 -27.22
CA GLY A 236 -10.95 -46.20 -27.49
C GLY A 236 -11.29 -47.53 -28.18
N GLU A 237 -12.57 -47.95 -28.21
CA GLU A 237 -13.05 -49.16 -28.90
C GLU A 237 -13.66 -48.86 -30.29
N GLY A 238 -13.69 -47.58 -30.68
CA GLY A 238 -14.26 -47.09 -31.93
C GLY A 238 -15.78 -46.94 -31.92
N ARG A 239 -16.42 -46.97 -30.75
CA ARG A 239 -17.88 -46.77 -30.61
C ARG A 239 -18.22 -45.29 -30.59
N LEU A 240 -19.41 -44.93 -31.06
CA LEU A 240 -19.88 -43.55 -31.09
C LEU A 240 -20.03 -42.95 -29.68
N VAL A 241 -19.41 -41.78 -29.45
CA VAL A 241 -19.47 -41.03 -28.18
C VAL A 241 -20.15 -39.67 -28.33
N GLY A 242 -20.12 -39.09 -29.53
CA GLY A 242 -20.77 -37.80 -29.79
C GLY A 242 -20.48 -37.23 -31.16
N LEU A 243 -21.01 -36.04 -31.42
CA LEU A 243 -20.83 -35.28 -32.64
C LEU A 243 -20.51 -33.82 -32.30
N VAL A 244 -19.53 -33.23 -32.96
CA VAL A 244 -19.29 -31.79 -32.91
C VAL A 244 -19.57 -31.20 -34.29
N THR A 245 -20.41 -30.17 -34.34
CA THR A 245 -20.59 -29.35 -35.54
C THR A 245 -19.78 -28.07 -35.47
N GLN A 246 -19.47 -27.48 -36.63
CA GLN A 246 -18.80 -26.18 -36.68
C GLN A 246 -19.60 -25.09 -35.96
N SER A 247 -20.94 -25.17 -35.93
CA SER A 247 -21.80 -24.23 -35.20
C SER A 247 -21.67 -24.37 -33.68
N ASP A 248 -21.49 -25.59 -33.15
CA ASP A 248 -21.31 -25.81 -31.71
C ASP A 248 -20.03 -25.14 -31.19
N VAL A 249 -18.97 -25.15 -31.99
CA VAL A 249 -17.70 -24.47 -31.67
C VAL A 249 -17.88 -22.95 -31.59
N VAL A 250 -18.74 -22.39 -32.44
CA VAL A 250 -18.98 -20.95 -32.54
C VAL A 250 -19.92 -20.48 -31.43
N ASN A 251 -20.98 -21.24 -31.14
CA ASN A 251 -21.88 -20.95 -30.03
C ASN A 251 -21.15 -21.00 -28.67
N ALA A 252 -20.12 -21.85 -28.53
CA ALA A 252 -19.27 -21.88 -27.36
C ALA A 252 -18.43 -20.60 -27.16
N MET A 253 -18.28 -19.73 -28.17
CA MET A 253 -17.55 -18.46 -28.06
C MET A 253 -18.36 -17.34 -27.39
N GLU A 254 -19.69 -17.44 -27.33
CA GLU A 254 -20.56 -16.32 -26.92
C GLU A 254 -20.59 -16.04 -25.40
N TRP A 255 -20.16 -16.99 -24.56
CA TRP A 255 -20.47 -16.94 -23.13
C TRP A 255 -19.36 -16.41 -22.20
N GLU A 256 -18.08 -16.41 -22.59
CA GLU A 256 -16.99 -16.03 -21.66
C GLU A 256 -16.36 -14.65 -21.91
N TYR A 257 -16.35 -14.12 -23.15
CA TYR A 257 -15.41 -13.05 -23.50
C TYR A 257 -15.98 -11.62 -23.57
N ILE A 258 -17.29 -11.43 -23.76
CA ILE A 258 -17.88 -10.08 -23.99
C ILE A 258 -18.42 -9.42 -22.71
N GLY A 259 -18.92 -10.21 -21.75
CA GLY A 259 -19.39 -9.68 -20.46
C GLY A 259 -18.24 -9.15 -19.61
N VAL A 260 -17.21 -9.97 -19.44
CA VAL A 260 -16.01 -9.66 -18.64
C VAL A 260 -15.25 -8.45 -19.19
N LEU A 261 -15.15 -8.29 -20.52
CA LEU A 261 -14.46 -7.13 -21.10
C LEU A 261 -15.20 -5.80 -20.86
N LYS A 262 -16.55 -5.81 -20.89
CA LYS A 262 -17.36 -4.63 -20.57
C LYS A 262 -17.25 -4.25 -19.11
N GLU A 263 -17.21 -5.25 -18.24
CA GLU A 263 -17.10 -5.06 -16.79
C GLU A 263 -15.69 -4.57 -16.40
N ILE A 264 -14.62 -5.12 -16.99
CA ILE A 264 -13.24 -4.63 -16.82
C ILE A 264 -13.06 -3.20 -17.35
N ILE A 265 -13.65 -2.86 -18.51
CA ILE A 265 -13.58 -1.49 -19.03
C ILE A 265 -14.31 -0.53 -18.10
N ARG A 266 -15.50 -0.91 -17.61
CA ARG A 266 -16.27 -0.08 -16.69
C ARG A 266 -15.57 0.07 -15.33
N GLU A 267 -15.03 -1.00 -14.78
CA GLU A 267 -14.27 -0.99 -13.52
C GLU A 267 -13.00 -0.15 -13.65
N LYS A 268 -12.29 -0.24 -14.79
CA LYS A 268 -11.15 0.63 -15.06
C LYS A 268 -11.58 2.09 -15.22
N GLU A 269 -12.65 2.40 -15.95
CA GLU A 269 -13.14 3.77 -16.12
C GLU A 269 -13.59 4.39 -14.78
N GLU A 270 -14.28 3.63 -13.93
CA GLU A 270 -14.68 4.07 -12.58
C GLU A 270 -13.45 4.24 -11.67
N SER A 271 -12.47 3.34 -11.75
CA SER A 271 -11.20 3.45 -11.01
C SER A 271 -10.37 4.67 -11.45
N TYR A 272 -10.19 4.88 -12.76
CA TYR A 272 -9.50 6.07 -13.29
C TYR A 272 -10.20 7.37 -12.90
N ARG A 273 -11.54 7.42 -12.99
CA ARG A 273 -12.32 8.60 -12.60
C ARG A 273 -12.19 8.88 -11.11
N ASN A 274 -12.19 7.84 -10.26
CA ASN A 274 -11.99 8.01 -8.83
C ASN A 274 -10.60 8.54 -8.50
N ILE A 275 -9.53 7.97 -9.07
CA ILE A 275 -8.16 8.46 -8.88
C ILE A 275 -8.03 9.93 -9.34
N PHE A 276 -8.60 10.26 -10.49
CA PHE A 276 -8.56 11.60 -11.05
C PHE A 276 -9.24 12.63 -10.12
N VAL A 277 -10.44 12.30 -9.60
CA VAL A 277 -11.24 13.17 -8.73
C VAL A 277 -10.68 13.25 -7.31
N SER A 278 -10.15 12.15 -6.76
CA SER A 278 -9.64 12.07 -5.38
C SER A 278 -8.19 12.52 -5.22
N ALA A 279 -7.46 12.72 -6.32
CA ALA A 279 -6.08 13.21 -6.27
C ALA A 279 -6.00 14.57 -5.57
N MET A 280 -5.05 14.69 -4.65
CA MET A 280 -4.77 15.94 -3.93
C MET A 280 -3.95 16.93 -4.77
N GLU A 281 -3.29 16.43 -5.82
CA GLU A 281 -2.49 17.20 -6.77
C GLU A 281 -3.35 17.64 -7.95
N GLY A 282 -3.03 18.80 -8.54
CA GLY A 282 -3.73 19.29 -9.71
C GLY A 282 -3.34 18.48 -10.94
N ILE A 283 -4.24 17.63 -11.44
CA ILE A 283 -4.06 16.88 -12.68
C ILE A 283 -4.70 17.68 -13.81
N PHE A 284 -3.98 17.82 -14.93
CA PHE A 284 -4.47 18.56 -16.09
C PHE A 284 -4.07 17.89 -17.41
N CYS A 285 -4.88 18.14 -18.43
CA CYS A 285 -4.58 17.90 -19.83
C CYS A 285 -4.81 19.21 -20.59
N THR A 286 -3.86 19.61 -21.43
CA THR A 286 -3.98 20.79 -22.29
C THR A 286 -3.71 20.47 -23.75
N GLY A 287 -4.39 21.19 -24.65
CA GLY A 287 -4.07 21.22 -26.06
C GLY A 287 -2.76 21.97 -26.33
N MET A 288 -2.23 21.79 -27.54
CA MET A 288 -1.03 22.52 -27.99
C MET A 288 -1.24 24.04 -28.05
N ASP A 289 -2.50 24.47 -28.20
CA ASP A 289 -2.95 25.87 -28.21
C ASP A 289 -3.03 26.49 -26.81
N GLY A 290 -2.82 25.72 -25.74
CA GLY A 290 -2.93 26.22 -24.37
C GLY A 290 -4.30 26.03 -23.74
N ARG A 291 -5.28 25.46 -24.44
CA ARG A 291 -6.61 25.22 -23.88
C ARG A 291 -6.58 24.05 -22.90
N ILE A 292 -7.25 24.18 -21.75
CA ILE A 292 -7.43 23.07 -20.82
C ILE A 292 -8.50 22.13 -21.41
N LEU A 293 -8.13 20.88 -21.62
CA LEU A 293 -9.00 19.82 -22.12
C LEU A 293 -9.63 19.03 -20.97
N GLU A 294 -8.84 18.79 -19.92
CA GLU A 294 -9.28 18.14 -18.69
C GLU A 294 -8.56 18.76 -17.49
N ALA A 295 -9.25 18.88 -16.37
CA ALA A 295 -8.67 19.26 -15.09
C ALA A 295 -9.42 18.56 -13.96
N ASN A 296 -8.73 18.23 -12.88
CA ASN A 296 -9.36 17.64 -11.71
C ASN A 296 -9.76 18.72 -10.66
N PRO A 297 -10.57 18.37 -9.63
CA PRO A 297 -10.98 19.32 -8.60
C PRO A 297 -9.83 19.96 -7.83
N ALA A 298 -8.72 19.25 -7.63
CA ALA A 298 -7.53 19.82 -6.99
C ALA A 298 -6.90 20.94 -7.83
N MET A 299 -6.86 20.81 -9.16
CA MET A 299 -6.39 21.85 -10.07
C MET A 299 -7.26 23.11 -9.99
N ALA A 300 -8.60 22.95 -9.97
CA ALA A 300 -9.54 24.06 -9.81
C ALA A 300 -9.32 24.80 -8.48
N ARG A 301 -9.29 24.07 -7.35
CA ARG A 301 -9.04 24.65 -6.02
C ARG A 301 -7.69 25.36 -5.94
N MET A 302 -6.64 24.76 -6.49
CA MET A 302 -5.30 25.36 -6.52
C MET A 302 -5.29 26.69 -7.27
N LEU A 303 -6.08 26.82 -8.33
CA LEU A 303 -6.15 28.05 -9.13
C LEU A 303 -7.23 29.04 -8.67
N GLY A 304 -8.01 28.69 -7.64
CA GLY A 304 -9.06 29.54 -7.08
C GLY A 304 -10.39 29.51 -7.86
N TYR A 305 -10.68 28.40 -8.54
CA TYR A 305 -11.96 28.16 -9.23
C TYR A 305 -12.84 27.21 -8.42
N ASP A 306 -14.17 27.38 -8.51
CA ASP A 306 -15.13 26.62 -7.72
C ASP A 306 -15.30 25.19 -8.26
N SER A 307 -15.11 24.99 -9.57
CA SER A 307 -15.13 23.67 -10.19
C SER A 307 -14.16 23.55 -11.37
N PRO A 308 -13.79 22.31 -11.78
CA PRO A 308 -13.01 22.09 -12.99
C PRO A 308 -13.67 22.63 -14.26
N GLU A 309 -15.00 22.55 -14.35
CA GLU A 309 -15.77 23.05 -15.50
C GLU A 309 -15.62 24.56 -15.63
N GLU A 310 -15.75 25.30 -14.51
CA GLU A 310 -15.55 26.75 -14.50
C GLU A 310 -14.12 27.14 -14.91
N LEU A 311 -13.12 26.39 -14.43
CA LEU A 311 -11.71 26.58 -14.83
C LEU A 311 -11.53 26.39 -16.34
N MET A 312 -12.08 25.31 -16.90
CA MET A 312 -11.95 24.98 -18.33
C MET A 312 -12.65 26.01 -19.24
N ASP A 313 -13.78 26.57 -18.79
CA ASP A 313 -14.51 27.60 -19.53
C ASP A 313 -13.82 28.97 -19.48
N SER A 314 -13.23 29.30 -18.33
CA SER A 314 -12.58 30.60 -18.07
C SER A 314 -11.16 30.69 -18.63
N VAL A 315 -10.43 29.57 -18.64
CA VAL A 315 -9.02 29.52 -19.05
C VAL A 315 -8.90 28.87 -20.43
N ARG A 316 -8.88 29.71 -21.47
CA ARG A 316 -8.79 29.29 -22.87
C ARG A 316 -7.35 29.18 -23.37
N ASP A 317 -6.42 29.90 -22.75
CA ASP A 317 -4.99 29.78 -22.99
C ASP A 317 -4.20 29.94 -21.68
N ILE A 318 -3.68 28.81 -21.19
CA ILE A 318 -2.89 28.82 -19.96
C ILE A 318 -1.58 29.61 -20.11
N GLY A 319 -1.01 29.70 -21.32
CA GLY A 319 0.26 30.38 -21.58
C GLY A 319 0.21 31.89 -21.35
N THR A 320 -0.96 32.50 -21.52
CA THR A 320 -1.17 33.94 -21.30
C THR A 320 -1.96 34.24 -20.03
N GLN A 321 -2.86 33.33 -19.62
CA GLN A 321 -3.74 33.57 -18.47
C GLN A 321 -3.17 33.04 -17.14
N LEU A 322 -2.46 31.91 -17.14
CA LEU A 322 -1.92 31.31 -15.92
C LEU A 322 -0.44 31.63 -15.71
N TYR A 323 0.44 31.43 -16.71
CA TYR A 323 1.86 31.72 -16.56
C TYR A 323 2.10 33.23 -16.38
N THR A 324 2.85 33.62 -15.34
CA THR A 324 3.20 35.05 -15.13
C THR A 324 4.25 35.55 -16.11
N GLN A 325 5.11 34.67 -16.60
CA GLN A 325 6.17 34.98 -17.56
C GLN A 325 5.71 34.68 -18.97
N THR A 326 5.56 35.72 -19.79
CA THR A 326 5.22 35.60 -21.20
C THR A 326 6.28 34.76 -21.94
N GLY A 327 5.85 33.76 -22.72
CA GLY A 327 6.74 32.89 -23.50
C GLY A 327 7.23 31.63 -22.78
N ARG A 328 7.08 31.55 -21.45
CA ARG A 328 7.54 30.41 -20.64
C ARG A 328 6.93 29.07 -21.06
N ARG A 329 5.64 29.06 -21.43
CA ARG A 329 4.97 27.86 -21.98
C ARG A 329 5.64 27.38 -23.27
N GLY A 330 6.06 28.28 -24.15
CA GLY A 330 6.71 27.94 -25.41
C GLY A 330 8.06 27.24 -25.20
N GLU A 331 8.85 27.72 -24.24
CA GLU A 331 10.11 27.07 -23.84
C GLU A 331 9.88 25.63 -23.36
N ILE A 332 8.86 25.44 -22.51
CA ILE A 332 8.51 24.11 -21.98
C ILE A 332 8.06 23.18 -23.11
N LEU A 333 7.24 23.66 -24.05
CA LEU A 333 6.80 22.87 -25.20
C LEU A 333 7.98 22.47 -26.11
N ALA A 334 8.97 23.34 -26.29
CA ALA A 334 10.18 23.04 -27.05
C ALA A 334 11.00 21.92 -26.38
N ILE A 335 11.17 21.99 -25.05
CA ILE A 335 11.86 20.96 -24.26
C ILE A 335 11.11 19.62 -24.34
N LEU A 336 9.79 19.64 -24.11
CA LEU A 336 8.94 18.44 -24.18
C LEU A 336 8.91 17.81 -25.58
N SER A 337 9.10 18.60 -26.63
CA SER A 337 9.15 18.09 -28.00
C SER A 337 10.44 17.36 -28.34
N GLN A 338 11.53 17.64 -27.61
CA GLN A 338 12.86 17.07 -27.78
C GLN A 338 13.12 15.84 -26.88
N GLY A 339 12.37 15.67 -25.79
CA GLY A 339 12.49 14.54 -24.86
C GLY A 339 11.43 13.44 -25.04
N GLU A 340 11.76 12.20 -24.69
CA GLU A 340 10.80 11.07 -24.71
C GLU A 340 10.05 10.87 -23.37
N GLY A 341 10.48 11.57 -22.31
CA GLY A 341 10.00 11.40 -20.92
C GLY A 341 9.28 12.62 -20.34
N PRO A 342 8.70 12.48 -19.12
CA PRO A 342 8.13 13.62 -18.40
C PRO A 342 9.22 14.62 -17.98
N TYR A 343 8.87 15.91 -17.97
CA TYR A 343 9.74 17.01 -17.59
C TYR A 343 9.13 17.77 -16.41
N THR A 344 9.92 17.95 -15.35
CA THR A 344 9.52 18.68 -14.15
C THR A 344 10.12 20.08 -14.14
N PHE A 345 9.29 21.08 -13.85
CA PHE A 345 9.71 22.48 -13.77
C PHE A 345 8.92 23.23 -12.69
N GLU A 346 9.51 24.29 -12.15
CA GLU A 346 8.81 25.24 -11.29
C GLU A 346 8.38 26.47 -12.10
N ALA A 347 7.16 26.94 -11.87
CA ALA A 347 6.62 28.14 -12.50
C ALA A 347 5.74 28.90 -11.50
N GLN A 348 5.51 30.18 -11.76
CA GLN A 348 4.57 30.98 -11.00
C GLN A 348 3.29 31.16 -11.82
N PHE A 349 2.18 30.74 -11.23
CA PHE A 349 0.86 30.84 -11.81
C PHE A 349 0.06 31.97 -11.17
N ARG A 350 -0.79 32.62 -11.96
CA ARG A 350 -1.78 33.58 -11.51
C ARG A 350 -3.10 32.86 -11.20
N ARG A 351 -3.60 33.03 -9.98
CA ARG A 351 -4.91 32.54 -9.53
C ARG A 351 -6.03 33.45 -10.04
N ARG A 352 -7.27 32.99 -9.91
CA ARG A 352 -8.49 33.73 -10.33
C ARG A 352 -8.62 35.09 -9.65
N ASP A 353 -8.29 35.18 -8.37
CA ASP A 353 -8.32 36.40 -7.55
C ASP A 353 -7.16 37.38 -7.84
N GLY A 354 -6.20 36.98 -8.67
CA GLY A 354 -5.01 37.75 -9.00
C GLY A 354 -3.78 37.42 -8.15
N ASP A 355 -3.91 36.57 -7.13
CA ASP A 355 -2.79 36.13 -6.30
C ASP A 355 -1.84 35.21 -7.06
N LEU A 356 -0.59 35.15 -6.59
CA LEU A 356 0.46 34.37 -7.22
C LEU A 356 0.68 33.06 -6.47
N ALA A 357 0.58 31.94 -7.20
CA ALA A 357 0.92 30.61 -6.71
C ALA A 357 2.26 30.16 -7.30
N TRP A 358 3.16 29.66 -6.46
CA TRP A 358 4.29 28.87 -6.97
C TRP A 358 3.83 27.43 -7.18
N VAL A 359 4.06 26.91 -8.38
CA VAL A 359 3.70 25.54 -8.73
C VAL A 359 4.92 24.76 -9.20
N SER A 360 5.01 23.50 -8.78
CA SER A 360 5.91 22.52 -9.37
C SER A 360 5.07 21.63 -10.28
N CYS A 361 5.37 21.63 -11.57
CA CYS A 361 4.61 20.90 -12.57
C CYS A 361 5.49 19.86 -13.26
N THR A 362 4.98 18.64 -13.37
CA THR A 362 5.56 17.55 -14.16
C THR A 362 4.66 17.29 -15.34
N ALA A 363 5.16 17.49 -16.56
CA ALA A 363 4.37 17.39 -17.77
C ALA A 363 5.01 16.45 -18.81
N LYS A 364 4.18 15.83 -19.65
CA LYS A 364 4.61 15.02 -20.80
C LYS A 364 3.77 15.35 -22.03
N LEU A 365 4.44 15.38 -23.19
CA LEU A 365 3.78 15.58 -24.49
C LEU A 365 3.37 14.24 -25.11
N PHE A 366 2.14 14.19 -25.60
CA PHE A 366 1.57 13.06 -26.32
C PHE A 366 1.33 13.41 -27.79
N ARG A 367 1.63 12.45 -28.67
CA ARG A 367 1.50 12.57 -30.12
C ARG A 367 0.27 11.83 -30.62
N ASP A 368 -0.35 12.30 -31.70
CA ASP A 368 -1.44 11.62 -32.39
C ASP A 368 -0.94 10.38 -33.15
N PHE A 369 -1.87 9.61 -33.73
CA PHE A 369 -1.56 8.41 -34.54
C PHE A 369 -0.76 8.73 -35.82
N GLN A 370 -0.60 10.01 -36.17
CA GLN A 370 0.21 10.49 -37.29
C GLN A 370 1.58 11.03 -36.82
N GLY A 371 1.91 10.90 -35.53
CA GLY A 371 3.18 11.32 -34.94
C GLY A 371 3.29 12.82 -34.61
N ARG A 372 2.21 13.60 -34.77
CA ARG A 372 2.19 15.04 -34.49
C ARG A 372 1.86 15.30 -33.03
N ALA A 373 2.46 16.33 -32.43
CA ALA A 373 2.14 16.74 -31.06
C ALA A 373 0.65 17.10 -30.94
N ALA A 374 -0.06 16.47 -30.01
CA ALA A 374 -1.51 16.58 -29.89
C ALA A 374 -1.94 17.23 -28.57
N ARG A 375 -1.31 16.83 -27.46
CA ARG A 375 -1.67 17.31 -26.12
C ARG A 375 -0.52 17.19 -25.13
N VAL A 376 -0.64 17.90 -24.03
CA VAL A 376 0.28 17.86 -22.89
C VAL A 376 -0.52 17.48 -21.64
N GLU A 377 -0.12 16.39 -21.00
CA GLU A 377 -0.70 15.91 -19.75
C GLU A 377 0.30 16.13 -18.63
N GLY A 378 -0.18 16.45 -17.43
CA GLY A 378 0.72 16.66 -16.30
C GLY A 378 0.02 16.78 -14.96
N ILE A 379 0.86 16.84 -13.94
CA ILE A 379 0.48 17.12 -12.56
C ILE A 379 1.12 18.43 -12.12
N CYS A 380 0.44 19.19 -11.29
CA CYS A 380 0.94 20.42 -10.67
C CYS A 380 0.67 20.39 -9.17
N LEU A 381 1.70 20.72 -8.40
CA LEU A 381 1.68 20.83 -6.95
C LEU A 381 1.90 22.28 -6.53
N ASP A 382 1.08 22.78 -5.61
CA ASP A 382 1.29 24.09 -4.97
C ASP A 382 2.48 24.03 -3.99
N ILE A 383 3.54 24.77 -4.31
CA ILE A 383 4.76 24.89 -3.50
C ILE A 383 4.92 26.29 -2.90
N THR A 384 3.86 27.11 -2.87
CA THR A 384 3.87 28.48 -2.36
C THR A 384 4.32 28.53 -0.89
N GLY A 385 3.82 27.60 -0.07
CA GLY A 385 4.22 27.49 1.34
C GLY A 385 5.72 27.23 1.54
N ARG A 386 6.30 26.35 0.71
CA ARG A 386 7.74 26.05 0.73
C ARG A 386 8.58 27.28 0.36
N LYS A 387 8.22 27.97 -0.73
CA LYS A 387 8.94 29.19 -1.16
C LYS A 387 8.84 30.32 -0.14
N ASN A 388 7.69 30.47 0.52
CA ASN A 388 7.53 31.45 1.59
C ASN A 388 8.38 31.11 2.83
N ALA A 389 8.51 29.84 3.18
CA ALA A 389 9.37 29.39 4.27
C ALA A 389 10.86 29.60 3.97
N GLU A 390 11.31 29.29 2.75
CA GLU A 390 12.69 29.55 2.28
C GLU A 390 13.02 31.06 2.36
N LEU A 391 12.10 31.92 1.91
CA LEU A 391 12.26 33.38 2.00
C LEU A 391 12.23 33.91 3.44
N ALA A 392 11.39 33.33 4.30
CA ALA A 392 11.31 33.71 5.71
C ALA A 392 12.59 33.31 6.47
N LEU A 393 13.14 32.12 6.21
CA LEU A 393 14.40 31.66 6.78
C LEU A 393 15.55 32.57 6.35
N ALA A 394 15.64 32.90 5.05
CA ALA A 394 16.65 33.83 4.54
C ALA A 394 16.56 35.23 5.18
N ARG A 395 15.33 35.74 5.39
CA ARG A 395 15.11 37.02 6.10
C ARG A 395 15.50 36.93 7.58
N SER A 396 15.24 35.81 8.24
CA SER A 396 15.60 35.59 9.63
C SER A 396 17.11 35.47 9.80
N GLU A 397 17.80 34.74 8.92
CA GLU A 397 19.26 34.62 8.92
C GLU A 397 19.94 35.97 8.70
N ALA A 398 19.44 36.77 7.75
CA ALA A 398 19.94 38.13 7.52
C ALA A 398 19.75 39.03 8.75
N ARG A 399 18.60 38.92 9.44
CA ARG A 399 18.31 39.66 10.67
C ARG A 399 19.24 39.27 11.81
N TYR A 400 19.43 37.98 12.08
CA TYR A 400 20.33 37.51 13.13
C TYR A 400 21.79 37.89 12.85
N ARG A 401 22.21 37.86 11.57
CA ARG A 401 23.55 38.30 11.18
C ARG A 401 23.76 39.78 11.48
N SER A 402 22.81 40.65 11.13
CA SER A 402 22.91 42.10 11.45
C SER A 402 23.04 42.35 12.95
N ILE A 403 22.24 41.68 13.78
CA ILE A 403 22.28 41.86 15.24
C ILE A 403 23.67 41.59 15.81
N VAL A 404 24.35 40.53 15.35
CA VAL A 404 25.69 40.16 15.85
C VAL A 404 26.77 41.09 15.31
N GLU A 405 26.64 41.55 14.06
CA GLU A 405 27.59 42.48 13.42
C GLU A 405 27.56 43.88 14.05
N ASP A 406 26.38 44.32 14.50
CA ASP A 406 26.17 45.65 15.10
C ASP A 406 26.51 45.72 16.61
N GLN A 407 26.88 44.59 17.24
CA GLN A 407 27.30 44.60 18.66
C GLN A 407 28.61 45.38 18.87
N THR A 408 28.74 45.97 20.06
CA THR A 408 29.96 46.71 20.47
C THR A 408 31.04 45.79 21.04
N GLU A 409 30.65 44.65 21.60
CA GLU A 409 31.53 43.64 22.16
C GLU A 409 32.29 42.88 21.08
N LEU A 410 33.51 42.44 21.40
CA LEU A 410 34.34 41.61 20.52
C LEU A 410 33.76 40.20 20.51
N ILE A 411 33.20 39.74 19.40
CA ILE A 411 32.62 38.39 19.32
C ILE A 411 33.45 37.57 18.33
N CYS A 412 33.92 36.41 18.78
CA CYS A 412 34.56 35.44 17.90
C CYS A 412 34.12 34.00 18.19
N ARG A 413 34.27 33.13 17.19
CA ARG A 413 34.21 31.68 17.35
C ARG A 413 35.48 31.09 16.81
N TYR A 414 35.98 30.05 17.47
CA TYR A 414 37.20 29.38 17.05
C TYR A 414 37.19 27.90 17.40
N ARG A 415 37.87 27.12 16.58
CA ARG A 415 38.00 25.68 16.75
C ARG A 415 39.01 25.34 17.86
N PRO A 416 39.02 24.11 18.39
CA PRO A 416 39.99 23.71 19.40
C PRO A 416 41.47 23.85 18.99
N ASP A 417 41.76 23.91 17.70
CA ASP A 417 43.09 24.17 17.15
C ASP A 417 43.46 25.67 17.10
N GLY A 418 42.58 26.55 17.58
CA GLY A 418 42.75 28.00 17.64
C GLY A 418 42.29 28.75 16.38
N ARG A 419 41.86 28.06 15.32
CA ARG A 419 41.44 28.74 14.07
C ARG A 419 40.09 29.42 14.23
N LEU A 420 40.02 30.71 13.91
CA LEU A 420 38.79 31.50 13.98
C LEU A 420 37.81 31.06 12.88
N SER A 421 36.59 30.69 13.23
CA SER A 421 35.50 30.38 12.30
C SER A 421 34.55 31.56 12.07
N PHE A 422 34.52 32.52 13.00
CA PHE A 422 33.68 33.71 12.93
C PHE A 422 34.29 34.85 13.75
N VAL A 423 34.17 36.09 13.26
CA VAL A 423 34.41 37.32 14.01
C VAL A 423 33.37 38.36 13.60
N ASN A 424 32.87 39.16 14.55
CA ASN A 424 31.99 40.29 14.25
C ASN A 424 32.77 41.56 13.87
N GLU A 425 32.07 42.59 13.42
CA GLU A 425 32.70 43.84 13.00
C GLU A 425 33.44 44.58 14.13
N ALA A 426 32.98 44.49 15.38
CA ALA A 426 33.70 45.06 16.52
C ALA A 426 35.08 44.41 16.72
N TYR A 427 35.18 43.09 16.57
CA TYR A 427 36.46 42.37 16.63
C TYR A 427 37.43 42.84 15.53
N VAL A 428 36.93 42.99 14.30
CA VAL A 428 37.69 43.52 13.15
C VAL A 428 38.21 44.93 13.41
N ARG A 429 37.32 45.85 13.84
CA ARG A 429 37.68 47.24 14.14
C ARG A 429 38.70 47.35 15.28
N TYR A 430 38.53 46.55 16.32
CA TYR A 430 39.39 46.61 17.51
C TYR A 430 40.83 46.17 17.20
N PHE A 431 41.00 45.07 16.47
CA PHE A 431 42.35 44.57 16.11
C PHE A 431 42.91 45.16 14.80
N GLY A 432 42.11 45.93 14.05
CA GLY A 432 42.55 46.63 12.83
C GLY A 432 42.96 45.70 11.69
N LYS A 433 42.33 44.53 11.58
CA LYS A 433 42.62 43.50 10.57
C LYS A 433 41.41 43.21 9.70
N ASP A 434 41.62 42.90 8.42
CA ASP A 434 40.52 42.45 7.56
C ASP A 434 39.99 41.08 8.03
N ARG A 435 38.68 40.89 7.93
CA ARG A 435 38.02 39.64 8.31
C ARG A 435 38.58 38.44 7.54
N ARG A 436 38.92 38.61 6.26
CA ARG A 436 39.47 37.54 5.42
C ARG A 436 40.82 37.04 5.90
N ASP A 437 41.56 37.89 6.61
CA ASP A 437 42.88 37.56 7.18
C ASP A 437 42.76 36.95 8.59
N LEU A 438 41.56 36.96 9.17
CA LEU A 438 41.27 36.41 10.50
C LEU A 438 40.58 35.05 10.40
N ILE A 439 39.59 34.89 9.51
CA ILE A 439 38.82 33.65 9.38
C ILE A 439 39.70 32.54 8.80
N GLY A 440 39.68 31.38 9.45
CA GLY A 440 40.49 30.20 9.12
C GLY A 440 41.89 30.23 9.72
N GLU A 441 42.35 31.37 10.23
CA GLU A 441 43.68 31.54 10.81
C GLU A 441 43.68 31.39 12.33
N ASN A 442 44.78 30.90 12.88
CA ASN A 442 45.00 30.89 14.33
C ASN A 442 45.58 32.23 14.77
N PHE A 443 44.70 33.22 14.94
CA PHE A 443 45.08 34.58 15.32
C PHE A 443 45.12 34.72 16.85
N ILE A 444 46.33 34.77 17.41
CA ILE A 444 46.58 35.07 18.82
C ILE A 444 47.15 36.49 18.92
N PRO A 445 46.47 37.45 19.59
CA PRO A 445 47.01 38.80 19.79
C PRO A 445 48.23 38.77 20.72
N HIS A 446 49.02 39.85 20.74
CA HIS A 446 50.21 39.89 21.60
C HIS A 446 49.80 39.99 23.07
N ILE A 447 49.91 38.88 23.79
CA ILE A 447 49.55 38.73 25.20
C ILE A 447 50.84 38.51 26.00
N PRO A 448 51.05 39.18 27.16
CA PRO A 448 52.20 38.92 28.01
C PRO A 448 52.26 37.47 28.52
N ASP A 449 53.47 36.92 28.70
CA ASP A 449 53.66 35.51 29.10
C ASP A 449 52.95 35.15 30.42
N ALA A 450 52.91 36.07 31.38
CA ALA A 450 52.23 35.88 32.65
C ALA A 450 50.71 35.70 32.49
N ASP A 451 50.13 36.38 31.50
CA ASP A 451 48.70 36.36 31.20
C ASP A 451 48.33 35.15 30.32
N MET A 452 49.23 34.70 29.43
CA MET A 452 49.03 33.49 28.61
C MET A 452 48.76 32.25 29.46
N VAL A 453 49.43 32.12 30.61
CA VAL A 453 49.23 30.99 31.55
C VAL A 453 47.79 30.97 32.09
N VAL A 454 47.20 32.14 32.34
CA VAL A 454 45.82 32.27 32.83
C VAL A 454 44.83 31.82 31.74
N ILE A 455 45.06 32.24 30.50
CA ILE A 455 44.22 31.89 29.35
C ILE A 455 44.25 30.40 29.08
N THR A 456 45.45 29.79 29.00
CA THR A 456 45.59 28.35 28.72
C THR A 456 44.92 27.52 29.82
N ARG A 457 45.10 27.90 31.09
CA ARG A 457 44.44 27.22 32.22
C ARG A 457 42.91 27.40 32.16
N GLY A 458 42.44 28.60 31.85
CA GLY A 458 41.01 28.90 31.75
C GLY A 458 40.34 28.07 30.66
N ILE A 459 40.88 28.08 29.44
CA ILE A 459 40.33 27.31 28.31
C ILE A 459 40.37 25.81 28.59
N ALA A 460 41.46 25.29 29.17
CA ALA A 460 41.58 23.87 29.50
C ALA A 460 40.58 23.38 30.58
N SER A 461 39.96 24.29 31.33
CA SER A 461 38.97 23.95 32.37
C SER A 461 37.53 23.83 31.85
N ILE A 462 37.29 24.15 30.57
CA ILE A 462 35.96 24.07 29.95
C ILE A 462 35.55 22.60 29.75
N SER A 463 34.35 22.24 30.23
CA SER A 463 33.78 20.90 30.12
C SER A 463 32.24 20.96 30.06
N MET A 464 31.53 19.85 29.77
CA MET A 464 30.06 19.86 29.81
C MET A 464 29.48 20.27 31.18
N ALA A 465 30.19 19.98 32.28
CA ALA A 465 29.79 20.37 33.63
C ALA A 465 30.09 21.84 33.96
N ASN A 466 31.12 22.41 33.32
CA ASN A 466 31.47 23.81 33.42
C ASN A 466 31.73 24.40 32.01
N PRO A 467 30.67 24.65 31.23
CA PRO A 467 30.81 24.96 29.81
C PRO A 467 31.18 26.42 29.54
N VAL A 468 31.18 27.27 30.56
CA VAL A 468 31.47 28.70 30.46
C VAL A 468 32.56 29.06 31.47
N VAL A 469 33.56 29.80 31.02
CA VAL A 469 34.62 30.36 31.86
C VAL A 469 34.88 31.80 31.46
N ASP A 470 35.19 32.64 32.43
CA ASP A 470 35.60 34.01 32.16
C ASP A 470 36.91 34.36 32.89
N PHE A 471 37.72 35.19 32.24
CA PHE A 471 38.97 35.66 32.81
C PHE A 471 39.36 37.01 32.21
N GLU A 472 40.13 37.77 32.98
CA GLU A 472 40.70 39.04 32.56
C GLU A 472 42.18 38.84 32.27
N HIS A 473 42.63 39.36 31.14
CA HIS A 473 44.03 39.32 30.76
C HIS A 473 44.42 40.60 30.04
N ARG A 474 45.72 40.87 30.05
CA ARG A 474 46.27 42.02 29.34
C ARG A 474 46.67 41.66 27.92
N ILE A 475 46.55 42.63 27.04
CA ILE A 475 47.07 42.57 25.68
C ILE A 475 47.93 43.80 25.37
N VAL A 476 48.84 43.64 24.43
CA VAL A 476 49.66 44.71 23.87
C VAL A 476 49.10 45.04 22.49
N MET A 477 48.55 46.25 22.34
CA MET A 477 48.08 46.75 21.04
C MET A 477 49.25 47.19 20.15
N PRO A 478 49.05 47.26 18.82
CA PRO A 478 50.01 47.90 17.91
C PRO A 478 50.36 49.31 18.41
N GLY A 479 51.65 49.60 18.60
CA GLY A 479 52.14 50.84 19.22
C GLY A 479 52.55 50.72 20.70
N GLY A 480 52.47 49.51 21.30
CA GLY A 480 52.97 49.25 22.66
C GLY A 480 52.01 49.64 23.78
N ILE A 481 50.77 50.00 23.45
CA ILE A 481 49.75 50.38 24.43
C ILE A 481 49.18 49.12 25.08
N MET A 482 49.28 49.04 26.41
CA MET A 482 48.66 47.97 27.19
C MET A 482 47.16 48.21 27.35
N ARG A 483 46.36 47.19 27.07
CA ARG A 483 44.91 47.17 27.30
C ARG A 483 44.53 45.96 28.14
N TRP A 484 43.50 46.11 28.97
CA TRP A 484 42.89 45.02 29.71
C TRP A 484 41.65 44.53 28.97
N GLN A 485 41.55 43.21 28.82
CA GLN A 485 40.38 42.58 28.23
C GLN A 485 39.78 41.56 29.18
N ARG A 486 38.45 41.54 29.25
CA ARG A 486 37.70 40.46 29.88
C ARG A 486 37.09 39.61 28.80
N TRP A 487 37.35 38.30 28.83
CA TRP A 487 36.79 37.35 27.90
C TRP A 487 35.92 36.32 28.61
N THR A 488 34.76 36.04 28.04
CA THR A 488 33.89 34.92 28.42
C THR A 488 33.90 33.91 27.29
N HIS A 489 34.36 32.69 27.58
CA HIS A 489 34.45 31.60 26.62
C HIS A 489 33.40 30.54 26.96
N ARG A 490 32.68 30.07 25.96
CA ARG A 490 31.73 28.96 26.05
C ARG A 490 32.13 27.82 25.12
N GLY A 491 32.25 26.61 25.65
CA GLY A 491 32.43 25.40 24.86
C GLY A 491 31.13 24.94 24.21
N VAL A 492 31.19 24.60 22.92
CA VAL A 492 30.14 23.90 22.17
C VAL A 492 30.60 22.46 22.01
N PHE A 493 29.77 21.52 22.46
CA PHE A 493 30.12 20.11 22.54
C PHE A 493 29.33 19.28 21.52
N ASP A 494 29.94 18.20 21.01
CA ASP A 494 29.24 17.17 20.27
C ASP A 494 28.47 16.21 21.21
N LEU A 495 27.73 15.27 20.64
CA LEU A 495 26.99 14.24 21.39
C LEU A 495 27.91 13.29 22.19
N ALA A 496 29.21 13.25 21.88
CA ALA A 496 30.21 12.47 22.60
C ALA A 496 30.88 13.27 23.73
N GLY A 497 30.53 14.54 23.91
CA GLY A 497 31.07 15.43 24.95
C GLY A 497 32.41 16.08 24.60
N ASN A 498 32.89 15.98 23.36
CA ASN A 498 34.10 16.67 22.91
C ASN A 498 33.77 18.10 22.52
N VAL A 499 34.68 19.04 22.79
CA VAL A 499 34.52 20.43 22.33
C VAL A 499 34.73 20.47 20.82
N VAL A 500 33.70 20.89 20.09
CA VAL A 500 33.73 21.11 18.63
C VAL A 500 34.19 22.53 18.32
N GLU A 501 33.84 23.49 19.18
CA GLU A 501 34.10 24.90 18.97
C GLU A 501 33.99 25.69 20.27
N TYR A 502 34.68 26.82 20.34
CA TYR A 502 34.53 27.82 21.40
C TYR A 502 33.85 29.07 20.85
N GLN A 503 32.84 29.55 21.55
CA GLN A 503 32.23 30.87 21.33
C GLN A 503 32.72 31.82 22.41
N ALA A 504 33.29 32.95 22.02
CA ALA A 504 33.88 33.90 22.97
C ALA A 504 33.38 35.33 22.74
N VAL A 505 33.13 36.03 23.85
CA VAL A 505 32.76 37.44 23.88
C VAL A 505 33.77 38.18 24.75
N GLY A 506 34.36 39.24 24.22
CA GLY A 506 35.45 40.00 24.82
C GLY A 506 35.12 41.48 24.93
N ASN A 507 35.43 42.08 26.08
CA ASN A 507 35.24 43.50 26.34
C ASN A 507 36.55 44.14 26.79
N ASP A 508 36.85 45.34 26.30
CA ASP A 508 37.95 46.15 26.83
C ASP A 508 37.52 46.76 28.18
N VAL A 509 38.25 46.43 29.24
CA VAL A 509 37.97 46.87 30.62
C VAL A 509 39.07 47.79 31.17
N THR A 510 39.89 48.37 30.28
CA THR A 510 41.03 49.22 30.67
C THR A 510 40.62 50.42 31.51
N GLU A 511 39.56 51.14 31.11
CA GLU A 511 39.10 52.34 31.86
C GLU A 511 38.64 51.98 33.27
N ARG A 512 37.93 50.85 33.42
CA ARG A 512 37.50 50.34 34.72
C ARG A 512 38.71 50.01 35.60
N LYS A 513 39.72 49.33 35.06
CA LYS A 513 40.95 48.98 35.81
C LYS A 513 41.74 50.21 36.25
N LEU A 514 41.88 51.21 35.38
CA LEU A 514 42.54 52.47 35.73
C LEU A 514 41.76 53.25 36.79
N ALA A 515 40.42 53.21 36.75
CA ALA A 515 39.59 53.83 37.77
C ALA A 515 39.69 53.10 39.13
N GLU A 516 39.75 51.77 39.14
CA GLU A 516 39.96 50.96 40.34
C GLU A 516 41.33 51.28 41.00
N GLU A 517 42.41 51.33 40.21
CA GLU A 517 43.75 51.69 40.70
C GLU A 517 43.81 53.13 41.22
N ALA A 518 43.17 54.08 40.54
CA ALA A 518 43.09 55.47 40.98
C ALA A 518 42.31 55.63 42.30
N LEU A 519 41.24 54.84 42.48
CA LEU A 519 40.44 54.83 43.70
C LEU A 519 41.22 54.27 44.89
N GLU A 520 41.98 53.20 44.67
CA GLU A 520 42.82 52.58 45.69
C GLU A 520 43.97 53.51 46.12
N HIS A 521 44.62 54.18 45.17
CA HIS A 521 45.63 55.19 45.47
C HIS A 521 45.08 56.39 46.24
N ALA A 522 43.87 56.87 45.87
CA ALA A 522 43.20 57.96 46.58
C ALA A 522 42.77 57.57 48.01
N ARG A 523 42.43 56.29 48.25
CA ARG A 523 42.09 55.77 49.58
C ARG A 523 43.32 55.77 50.50
N ASP A 524 44.45 55.27 50.01
CA ASP A 524 45.68 55.16 50.80
C ASP A 524 46.25 56.56 51.13
N GLU A 525 46.12 57.53 50.21
CA GLU A 525 46.52 58.93 50.41
C GLU A 525 45.61 59.68 51.41
N LEU A 526 44.35 59.26 51.54
CA LEU A 526 43.39 59.79 52.50
C LEU A 526 43.66 59.24 53.91
N GLU A 527 43.99 57.94 54.04
CA GLU A 527 44.34 57.31 55.32
C GLU A 527 45.61 57.91 55.93
N ALA A 528 46.61 58.24 55.10
CA ALA A 528 47.83 58.93 55.54
C ALA A 528 47.57 60.37 56.04
N ARG A 529 46.62 61.09 55.44
CA ARG A 529 46.23 62.45 55.84
C ARG A 529 45.39 62.50 57.12
N VAL A 530 44.58 61.47 57.36
CA VAL A 530 43.75 61.34 58.58
C VAL A 530 44.62 61.15 59.82
N ALA A 531 45.73 60.41 59.74
CA ALA A 531 46.64 60.18 60.87
C ALA A 531 47.37 61.46 61.35
N ALA A 532 47.58 62.46 60.49
CA ALA A 532 48.33 63.67 60.80
C ALA A 532 47.48 64.80 61.43
N ARG A 533 46.15 64.79 61.25
CA ARG A 533 45.26 65.89 61.69
C ARG A 533 44.57 65.64 63.04
N THR A 534 44.68 64.43 63.59
CA THR A 534 44.02 63.98 64.83
C THR A 534 44.61 64.58 66.11
N ALA A 535 45.81 65.17 66.05
CA ALA A 535 46.49 65.73 67.24
C ALA A 535 46.13 67.20 67.56
N GLU A 536 45.61 67.98 66.61
CA GLU A 536 45.45 69.45 66.77
C GLU A 536 44.02 69.92 67.11
N LEU A 537 42.98 69.16 66.72
CA LEU A 537 41.58 69.64 66.78
C LEU A 537 40.77 69.13 67.98
N ALA A 538 41.43 68.60 69.02
CA ALA A 538 40.76 67.93 70.13
C ALA A 538 40.15 68.87 71.19
N ALA A 539 40.49 70.17 71.22
CA ALA A 539 40.29 70.91 72.47
C ALA A 539 39.03 71.78 72.62
N ALA A 540 38.32 72.25 71.57
CA ALA A 540 37.28 73.25 71.85
C ALA A 540 36.08 73.44 70.90
N ASN A 541 36.08 72.94 69.66
CA ASN A 541 35.07 73.38 68.67
C ASN A 541 34.33 72.27 67.90
N ALA A 542 34.53 70.99 68.24
CA ALA A 542 33.99 69.86 67.47
C ALA A 542 32.51 69.53 67.76
N SER A 543 32.03 69.72 68.99
CA SER A 543 30.72 69.15 69.39
C SER A 543 29.50 69.88 68.81
N LEU A 544 29.59 71.18 68.48
CA LEU A 544 28.44 71.97 68.03
C LEU A 544 28.35 72.14 66.51
N ARG A 545 29.46 71.95 65.77
CA ARG A 545 29.47 72.03 64.29
C ARG A 545 29.20 70.69 63.61
N GLN A 546 29.54 69.56 64.24
CA GLN A 546 29.28 68.21 63.68
C GLN A 546 27.79 67.90 63.53
N GLU A 547 26.93 68.39 64.44
CA GLU A 547 25.51 68.03 64.44
C GLU A 547 24.69 68.75 63.36
N ILE A 548 25.05 69.99 63.02
CA ILE A 548 24.39 70.79 61.97
C ILE A 548 24.81 70.33 60.56
N GLU A 549 26.10 70.02 60.36
CA GLU A 549 26.62 69.61 59.05
C GLU A 549 26.29 68.15 58.70
N ALA A 550 26.23 67.25 59.69
CA ALA A 550 25.77 65.87 59.49
C ALA A 550 24.28 65.81 59.09
N ARG A 551 23.44 66.68 59.65
CA ARG A 551 22.00 66.72 59.35
C ARG A 551 21.73 67.26 57.95
N ALA A 552 22.46 68.29 57.50
CA ALA A 552 22.35 68.82 56.14
C ALA A 552 22.84 67.82 55.07
N LYS A 553 23.99 67.17 55.27
CA LYS A 553 24.50 66.13 54.34
C LYS A 553 23.63 64.87 54.28
N ALA A 554 23.02 64.47 55.39
CA ALA A 554 22.07 63.35 55.39
C ALA A 554 20.79 63.69 54.62
N GLN A 555 20.32 64.93 54.71
CA GLN A 555 19.11 65.40 54.03
C GLN A 555 19.32 65.57 52.52
N GLU A 556 20.51 66.01 52.09
CA GLU A 556 20.90 66.05 50.68
C GLU A 556 21.04 64.63 50.09
N ARG A 557 21.73 63.72 50.79
CA ARG A 557 21.85 62.31 50.37
C ARG A 557 20.51 61.58 50.29
N LEU A 558 19.57 61.88 51.21
CA LEU A 558 18.22 61.32 51.14
C LEU A 558 17.44 61.85 49.93
N LYS A 559 17.64 63.11 49.53
CA LYS A 559 17.06 63.66 48.30
C LYS A 559 17.70 63.06 47.04
N GLU A 560 19.02 62.98 46.98
CA GLU A 560 19.75 62.37 45.85
C GLU A 560 19.37 60.90 45.69
N ASN A 561 19.31 60.13 46.78
CA ASN A 561 18.88 58.74 46.75
C ASN A 561 17.41 58.61 46.34
N ALA A 562 16.52 59.50 46.78
CA ALA A 562 15.12 59.47 46.37
C ALA A 562 14.99 59.72 44.85
N ILE A 563 15.69 60.72 44.31
CA ILE A 563 15.70 61.04 42.88
C ILE A 563 16.32 59.90 42.07
N PHE A 564 17.42 59.31 42.54
CA PHE A 564 18.07 58.18 41.90
C PHE A 564 17.18 56.93 41.86
N LEU A 565 16.53 56.60 42.97
CA LEU A 565 15.59 55.47 43.05
C LEU A 565 14.36 55.68 42.17
N GLU A 566 13.82 56.90 42.08
CA GLU A 566 12.72 57.20 41.15
C GLU A 566 13.16 57.09 39.70
N THR A 567 14.36 57.58 39.36
CA THR A 567 14.92 57.44 38.02
C THR A 567 15.13 55.97 37.63
N ILE A 568 15.58 55.12 38.56
CA ILE A 568 15.69 53.66 38.32
C ILE A 568 14.32 53.05 38.09
N LEU A 569 13.32 53.37 38.94
CA LEU A 569 11.98 52.80 38.81
C LEU A 569 11.30 53.21 37.50
N ASP A 570 11.53 54.43 37.02
CA ASP A 570 10.97 54.93 35.75
C ASP A 570 11.73 54.44 34.52
N ALA A 571 13.03 54.11 34.64
CA ALA A 571 13.79 53.50 33.54
C ALA A 571 13.43 52.03 33.28
N ILE A 572 12.73 51.37 34.21
CA ILE A 572 12.30 49.99 34.06
C ILE A 572 11.09 49.90 33.12
N GLN A 573 11.26 49.15 32.03
CA GLN A 573 10.24 48.94 31.00
C GLN A 573 9.07 48.03 31.41
N ASP A 574 9.19 47.36 32.57
CA ASP A 574 8.12 46.58 33.18
C ASP A 574 7.30 47.46 34.14
N GLY A 575 6.01 47.16 34.31
CA GLY A 575 5.15 47.86 35.25
C GLY A 575 5.47 47.46 36.69
N ILE A 576 5.73 48.41 37.58
CA ILE A 576 5.96 48.16 39.01
C ILE A 576 4.85 48.81 39.82
N SER A 577 4.26 48.06 40.76
CA SER A 577 3.41 48.59 41.81
C SER A 577 3.90 48.12 43.18
N VAL A 578 3.61 48.90 44.22
CA VAL A 578 3.83 48.51 45.61
C VAL A 578 2.47 48.52 46.28
N LEU A 579 2.10 47.40 46.89
CA LEU A 579 0.85 47.21 47.62
C LEU A 579 1.09 47.13 49.12
N ASP A 580 0.16 47.63 49.92
CA ASP A 580 0.15 47.41 51.37
C ASP A 580 -0.44 46.04 51.74
N THR A 581 -0.56 45.79 53.05
CA THR A 581 -1.14 44.54 53.58
C THR A 581 -2.62 44.36 53.25
N ASP A 582 -3.32 45.45 52.93
CA ASP A 582 -4.73 45.45 52.55
C ASP A 582 -4.92 45.48 51.01
N LEU A 583 -3.84 45.27 50.25
CA LEU A 583 -3.79 45.30 48.79
C LEU A 583 -4.06 46.68 48.17
N ASN A 584 -3.91 47.77 48.91
CA ASN A 584 -3.99 49.11 48.34
C ASN A 584 -2.68 49.51 47.67
N VAL A 585 -2.79 50.15 46.52
CA VAL A 585 -1.64 50.63 45.75
C VAL A 585 -1.01 51.81 46.48
N ILE A 586 0.24 51.66 46.94
CA ILE A 586 1.01 52.68 47.64
C ILE A 586 1.92 53.45 46.67
N LYS A 587 2.47 52.78 45.67
CA LYS A 587 3.35 53.39 44.65
C LYS A 587 3.23 52.65 43.34
N VAL A 588 3.42 53.36 42.22
CA VAL A 588 3.56 52.81 40.87
C VAL A 588 4.70 53.52 40.15
N ASN A 589 5.35 52.87 39.19
CA ASN A 589 6.26 53.54 38.26
C ASN A 589 5.52 54.10 37.04
N ALA A 590 6.18 54.94 36.24
CA ALA A 590 5.60 55.53 35.04
C ALA A 590 5.02 54.48 34.07
N THR A 591 5.72 53.35 33.88
CA THR A 591 5.27 52.26 33.01
C THR A 591 3.96 51.63 33.49
N MET A 592 3.82 51.34 34.79
CA MET A 592 2.58 50.81 35.36
C MET A 592 1.44 51.82 35.24
N GLN A 593 1.73 53.12 35.40
CA GLN A 593 0.74 54.17 35.22
C GLN A 593 0.23 54.24 33.77
N ALA A 594 1.13 54.10 32.80
CA ALA A 594 0.79 54.06 31.36
C ALA A 594 0.02 52.79 30.97
N MET A 595 0.28 51.65 31.61
CA MET A 595 -0.43 50.39 31.36
C MET A 595 -1.93 50.43 31.76
N TYR A 596 -2.38 51.38 32.57
CA TYR A 596 -3.78 51.39 33.07
C TYR A 596 -4.46 52.77 32.92
N GLU A 597 -4.07 53.54 31.90
CA GLU A 597 -4.59 54.88 31.59
C GLU A 597 -6.13 54.98 31.64
N SER A 598 -6.67 55.48 32.75
CA SER A 598 -8.09 55.84 32.91
C SER A 598 -8.30 57.19 33.61
N GLY A 599 -7.27 58.06 33.63
CA GLY A 599 -7.39 59.43 34.12
C GLY A 599 -7.55 59.60 35.64
N SER A 600 -7.60 58.51 36.42
CA SER A 600 -7.63 58.54 37.90
C SER A 600 -6.29 58.06 38.50
N PRO A 601 -5.83 58.66 39.62
CA PRO A 601 -4.63 58.18 40.31
C PRO A 601 -4.79 56.71 40.74
N LEU A 602 -3.81 55.86 40.41
CA LEU A 602 -3.80 54.45 40.80
C LEU A 602 -3.48 54.28 42.29
N VAL A 603 -2.63 55.17 42.83
CA VAL A 603 -2.23 55.19 44.24
C VAL A 603 -3.44 55.51 45.14
N GLY A 604 -3.63 54.71 46.18
CA GLY A 604 -4.72 54.82 47.17
C GLY A 604 -5.94 53.95 46.88
N ARG A 605 -6.00 53.27 45.73
CA ARG A 605 -7.08 52.34 45.37
C ARG A 605 -6.69 50.90 45.67
N ALA A 606 -7.68 50.03 45.89
CA ALA A 606 -7.43 48.60 46.02
C ALA A 606 -6.99 48.00 44.68
N CYS A 607 -5.98 47.13 44.67
CA CYS A 607 -5.35 46.63 43.43
C CYS A 607 -6.33 45.89 42.50
N HIS A 608 -7.32 45.19 43.07
CA HIS A 608 -8.33 44.46 42.32
C HIS A 608 -9.35 45.38 41.65
N GLU A 609 -9.56 46.58 42.20
CA GLU A 609 -10.36 47.62 41.56
C GLU A 609 -9.53 48.36 40.51
N ALA A 610 -8.31 48.77 40.88
CA ALA A 610 -7.43 49.61 40.07
C ALA A 610 -6.89 48.91 38.81
N PHE A 611 -6.53 47.63 38.90
CA PHE A 611 -5.88 46.89 37.81
C PHE A 611 -6.78 45.83 37.18
N ARG A 612 -7.87 45.43 37.85
CA ARG A 612 -8.72 44.32 37.41
C ARG A 612 -10.20 44.68 37.25
N GLY A 613 -10.61 45.88 37.64
CA GLY A 613 -12.02 46.30 37.57
C GLY A 613 -12.97 45.45 38.42
N ARG A 614 -12.45 44.72 39.42
CA ARG A 614 -13.23 43.81 40.28
C ARG A 614 -13.60 44.50 41.58
N ALA A 615 -14.73 44.09 42.16
CA ALA A 615 -15.18 44.52 43.49
C ALA A 615 -14.52 43.72 44.63
N THR A 616 -13.87 42.60 44.32
CA THR A 616 -13.21 41.72 45.31
C THR A 616 -11.86 41.22 44.79
N PRO A 617 -10.93 40.79 45.68
CA PRO A 617 -9.64 40.21 45.30
C PRO A 617 -9.75 39.04 44.32
N CYS A 618 -8.71 38.83 43.50
CA CYS A 618 -8.68 37.75 42.51
C CYS A 618 -8.71 36.35 43.17
N PRO A 619 -9.45 35.36 42.63
CA PRO A 619 -9.54 34.01 43.20
C PRO A 619 -8.20 33.29 43.37
N SER A 620 -7.23 33.57 42.50
CA SER A 620 -5.85 33.07 42.53
C SER A 620 -4.88 34.25 42.53
N CYS A 621 -5.00 35.17 43.49
CA CYS A 621 -4.15 36.36 43.53
C CYS A 621 -2.71 36.02 43.95
N PRO A 622 -1.68 36.23 43.10
CA PRO A 622 -0.29 35.97 43.46
C PRO A 622 0.18 36.82 44.64
N SER A 623 -0.34 38.04 44.77
CA SER A 623 0.00 38.96 45.87
C SER A 623 -0.56 38.52 47.22
N VAL A 624 -1.76 37.93 47.25
CA VAL A 624 -2.32 37.31 48.47
C VAL A 624 -1.48 36.09 48.89
N ARG A 625 -1.09 35.24 47.93
CA ARG A 625 -0.24 34.07 48.21
C ARG A 625 1.14 34.49 48.74
N ALA A 626 1.75 35.48 48.09
CA ALA A 626 3.04 36.04 48.51
C ALA A 626 3.00 36.65 49.91
N MET A 627 1.90 37.28 50.30
CA MET A 627 1.72 37.76 51.68
C MET A 627 1.51 36.63 52.68
N ALA A 628 0.85 35.54 52.29
CA ALA A 628 0.55 34.42 53.17
C ALA A 628 1.80 33.58 53.52
N ASP A 629 2.64 33.27 52.53
CA ASP A 629 3.81 32.41 52.73
C ASP A 629 5.16 33.16 52.77
N GLY A 630 5.15 34.46 52.43
CA GLY A 630 6.34 35.30 52.42
C GLY A 630 7.33 34.94 51.30
N ARG A 631 6.89 34.27 50.23
CA ARG A 631 7.69 33.90 49.05
C ARG A 631 7.21 34.64 47.80
N MET A 632 8.05 34.67 46.77
CA MET A 632 7.65 35.20 45.47
C MET A 632 6.71 34.23 44.75
N HIS A 633 5.63 34.77 44.18
CA HIS A 633 4.72 34.05 43.30
C HIS A 633 4.65 34.74 41.94
N SER A 634 4.56 33.96 40.87
CA SER A 634 4.33 34.47 39.53
C SER A 634 3.16 33.78 38.84
N GLU A 635 2.43 34.52 38.00
CA GLU A 635 1.32 33.98 37.22
C GLU A 635 1.13 34.78 35.92
N ALA A 636 1.01 34.06 34.80
CA ALA A 636 0.63 34.64 33.53
C ALA A 636 -0.90 34.72 33.44
N VAL A 637 -1.42 35.92 33.22
CA VAL A 637 -2.86 36.21 33.24
C VAL A 637 -3.25 37.03 32.01
N SER A 638 -4.47 36.85 31.53
CA SER A 638 -5.06 37.73 30.51
C SER A 638 -5.26 39.12 31.09
N ARG A 639 -4.87 40.15 30.32
CA ARG A 639 -5.15 41.54 30.66
C ARG A 639 -6.62 41.82 30.39
N GLU A 640 -7.43 41.89 31.45
CA GLU A 640 -8.83 42.30 31.41
C GLU A 640 -8.88 43.84 31.35
N ILE A 641 -9.42 44.41 30.28
CA ILE A 641 -9.57 45.86 30.09
C ILE A 641 -11.05 46.13 29.78
N ASP A 642 -11.61 47.21 30.36
CA ASP A 642 -12.91 47.73 29.96
C ASP A 642 -12.88 48.27 28.52
N GLU A 643 -14.02 48.11 27.84
CA GLU A 643 -14.40 48.53 26.48
C GLU A 643 -13.35 49.33 25.65
N GLY A 644 -12.54 48.64 24.85
CA GLY A 644 -11.90 49.23 23.65
C GLY A 644 -10.43 48.93 23.36
N GLY A 645 -9.66 48.32 24.28
CA GLY A 645 -8.24 47.99 24.06
C GLY A 645 -7.99 46.61 23.42
N PRO A 646 -6.87 46.41 22.68
CA PRO A 646 -6.54 45.11 22.11
C PRO A 646 -6.21 44.07 23.22
N PRO A 647 -6.69 42.83 23.12
CA PRO A 647 -6.48 41.81 24.14
C PRO A 647 -5.00 41.41 24.27
N GLY A 648 -4.46 41.44 25.50
CA GLY A 648 -3.05 41.15 25.81
C GLY A 648 -2.87 40.15 26.96
N PHE A 649 -1.65 39.64 27.11
CA PHE A 649 -1.24 38.77 28.22
C PHE A 649 -0.16 39.46 29.04
N ILE A 650 -0.30 39.42 30.36
CA ILE A 650 0.70 39.92 31.28
C ILE A 650 1.21 38.81 32.19
N GLU A 651 2.48 38.87 32.58
CA GLU A 651 3.08 38.02 33.59
C GLU A 651 3.29 38.87 34.84
N LEU A 652 2.59 38.51 35.92
CA LEU A 652 2.62 39.19 37.20
C LEU A 652 3.57 38.43 38.14
N PHE A 653 4.54 39.13 38.72
CA PHE A 653 5.41 38.63 39.78
C PHE A 653 5.17 39.44 41.06
N SER A 654 4.93 38.75 42.17
CA SER A 654 4.58 39.38 43.45
C SER A 654 5.64 39.05 44.49
N TYR A 655 6.40 40.06 44.93
CA TYR A 655 7.50 39.94 45.90
C TYR A 655 7.11 40.56 47.25
N PRO A 656 7.04 39.79 48.35
CA PRO A 656 6.73 40.34 49.66
C PRO A 656 7.96 41.06 50.23
N PHE A 657 7.77 42.28 50.75
CA PHE A 657 8.85 43.04 51.41
C PHE A 657 8.58 43.22 52.90
N ARG A 658 9.67 43.25 53.69
CA ARG A 658 9.62 43.21 55.15
C ARG A 658 10.15 44.51 55.76
N ASP A 659 9.66 44.84 56.95
CA ASP A 659 10.24 45.89 57.78
C ASP A 659 11.53 45.45 58.50
N GLY A 660 12.17 46.37 59.22
CA GLY A 660 13.38 46.08 60.00
C GLY A 660 13.19 45.10 61.16
N LEU A 661 11.94 44.69 61.46
CA LEU A 661 11.59 43.69 62.46
C LEU A 661 11.18 42.35 61.79
N GLY A 662 11.33 42.22 60.47
CA GLY A 662 11.05 41.01 59.70
C GLY A 662 9.57 40.77 59.36
N ARG A 663 8.67 41.70 59.68
CA ARG A 663 7.22 41.59 59.41
C ARG A 663 6.94 42.01 57.97
N ILE A 664 6.06 41.29 57.26
CA ILE A 664 5.66 41.65 55.89
C ILE A 664 4.87 42.96 55.96
N LYS A 665 5.32 43.97 55.21
CA LYS A 665 4.71 45.30 55.14
C LYS A 665 3.89 45.51 53.86
N GLY A 666 4.05 44.63 52.88
CA GLY A 666 3.36 44.71 51.61
C GLY A 666 4.01 43.83 50.54
N VAL A 667 3.60 44.04 49.30
CA VAL A 667 4.08 43.31 48.12
C VAL A 667 4.51 44.29 47.05
N VAL A 668 5.67 44.06 46.42
CA VAL A 668 6.08 44.70 45.18
C VAL A 668 5.62 43.82 44.03
N GLU A 669 4.72 44.32 43.20
CA GLU A 669 4.29 43.65 41.98
C GLU A 669 5.10 44.13 40.79
N PHE A 670 5.50 43.20 39.94
CA PHE A 670 6.21 43.44 38.71
C PHE A 670 5.40 42.82 37.57
N VAL A 671 5.04 43.61 36.56
CA VAL A 671 4.09 43.27 35.50
C VAL A 671 4.79 43.41 34.16
N ARG A 672 4.94 42.27 33.48
CA ARG A 672 5.54 42.20 32.14
C ARG A 672 4.50 41.92 31.09
N ASP A 673 4.51 42.68 29.99
CA ASP A 673 3.70 42.33 28.82
C ASP A 673 4.36 41.16 28.05
N ILE A 674 3.65 40.04 27.93
CA ILE A 674 4.11 38.83 27.25
C ILE A 674 3.28 38.52 25.99
N THR A 675 2.52 39.50 25.49
CA THR A 675 1.59 39.32 24.37
C THR A 675 2.30 38.87 23.09
N GLU A 676 3.40 39.53 22.72
CA GLU A 676 4.19 39.19 21.53
C GLU A 676 4.83 37.80 21.65
N ARG A 677 5.40 37.47 22.82
CA ARG A 677 5.96 36.15 23.11
C ARG A 677 4.91 35.04 22.93
N LYS A 678 3.71 35.23 23.47
CA LYS A 678 2.60 34.27 23.36
C LYS A 678 2.02 34.17 21.95
N ARG A 679 2.16 35.19 21.11
CA ARG A 679 1.79 35.15 19.69
C ARG A 679 2.80 34.33 18.89
N LEU A 680 4.10 34.61 19.06
CA LEU A 680 5.18 33.87 18.40
C LEU A 680 5.20 32.39 18.79
N GLU A 681 5.00 32.05 20.07
CA GLU A 681 4.87 30.65 20.52
C GLU A 681 3.72 29.93 19.80
N ARG A 682 2.57 30.59 19.63
CA ARG A 682 1.41 30.03 18.92
C ARG A 682 1.64 29.88 17.43
N GLU A 683 2.34 30.83 16.80
CA GLU A 683 2.73 30.73 15.40
C GLU A 683 3.72 29.58 15.17
N LEU A 684 4.71 29.43 16.05
CA LEU A 684 5.69 28.32 16.00
C LEU A 684 5.00 26.95 16.19
N LEU A 685 4.11 26.82 17.18
CA LEU A 685 3.32 25.61 17.40
C LEU A 685 2.47 25.25 16.18
N ARG A 686 1.82 26.24 15.55
CA ARG A 686 1.05 26.01 14.32
C ARG A 686 1.92 25.56 13.15
N ALA A 687 3.10 26.16 12.97
CA ALA A 687 4.04 25.76 11.93
C ALA A 687 4.59 24.33 12.16
N MET A 688 4.93 24.00 13.41
CA MET A 688 5.37 22.65 13.80
C MET A 688 4.27 21.61 13.57
N HIS A 689 3.03 21.90 13.97
CA HIS A 689 1.89 21.03 13.70
C HIS A 689 1.60 20.85 12.21
N GLN A 690 1.78 21.88 11.37
CA GLN A 690 1.65 21.76 9.92
C GLN A 690 2.75 20.89 9.29
N SER A 691 4.01 21.03 9.73
CA SER A 691 5.13 20.21 9.26
C SER A 691 4.94 18.74 9.63
N ASP A 692 4.55 18.46 10.87
CA ASP A 692 4.27 17.10 11.34
C ASP A 692 3.07 16.49 10.61
N ALA A 693 2.02 17.26 10.36
CA ALA A 693 0.86 16.80 9.59
C ALA A 693 1.26 16.42 8.15
N ALA A 694 2.10 17.22 7.49
CA ALA A 694 2.59 16.94 6.14
C ALA A 694 3.48 15.69 6.11
N ASN A 695 4.40 15.53 7.06
CA ASN A 695 5.25 14.34 7.17
C ASN A 695 4.42 13.08 7.47
N GLN A 696 3.43 13.17 8.37
CA GLN A 696 2.53 12.05 8.66
C GLN A 696 1.66 11.69 7.45
N ALA A 697 1.16 12.69 6.70
CA ALA A 697 0.41 12.45 5.47
C ALA A 697 1.28 11.75 4.41
N LYS A 698 2.53 12.19 4.21
CA LYS A 698 3.51 11.56 3.32
C LYS A 698 3.81 10.11 3.71
N SER A 699 4.05 9.84 5.00
CA SER A 699 4.27 8.47 5.49
C SER A 699 3.04 7.57 5.33
N ARG A 700 1.82 8.09 5.60
CA ARG A 700 0.57 7.34 5.43
C ARG A 700 0.29 7.05 3.96
N PHE A 701 0.53 8.01 3.08
CA PHE A 701 0.40 7.83 1.63
C PHE A 701 1.33 6.73 1.12
N LEU A 702 2.61 6.76 1.49
CA LEU A 702 3.56 5.72 1.08
C LEU A 702 3.20 4.33 1.63
N ALA A 703 2.73 4.26 2.89
CA ALA A 703 2.27 3.01 3.49
C ALA A 703 1.04 2.43 2.76
N ASN A 704 0.06 3.27 2.45
CA ASN A 704 -1.15 2.87 1.72
C ASN A 704 -0.83 2.46 0.29
N MET A 705 -0.01 3.24 -0.42
CA MET A 705 0.43 2.91 -1.78
C MET A 705 1.20 1.60 -1.83
N SER A 706 2.07 1.32 -0.85
CA SER A 706 2.73 0.04 -0.78
C SER A 706 1.75 -1.12 -0.62
N HIS A 707 0.71 -0.96 0.22
CA HIS A 707 -0.33 -1.97 0.38
C HIS A 707 -1.15 -2.19 -0.90
N GLU A 708 -1.51 -1.11 -1.59
CA GLU A 708 -2.26 -1.14 -2.85
C GLU A 708 -1.45 -1.68 -4.03
N ILE A 709 -0.12 -1.51 -4.05
CA ILE A 709 0.75 -2.11 -5.07
C ILE A 709 1.09 -3.57 -4.74
N ARG A 710 1.30 -3.89 -3.46
CA ARG A 710 1.64 -5.25 -3.01
C ARG A 710 0.52 -6.24 -3.28
N THR A 711 -0.74 -5.83 -3.10
CA THR A 711 -1.91 -6.72 -3.27
C THR A 711 -2.03 -7.30 -4.69
N PRO A 712 -2.08 -6.51 -5.78
CA PRO A 712 -2.13 -7.05 -7.14
C PRO A 712 -0.84 -7.76 -7.53
N LEU A 713 0.31 -7.30 -7.05
CA LEU A 713 1.60 -7.89 -7.39
C LEU A 713 1.80 -9.28 -6.76
N ASN A 714 1.35 -9.47 -5.52
CA ASN A 714 1.32 -10.77 -4.85
C ASN A 714 0.34 -11.72 -5.53
N ALA A 715 -0.80 -11.23 -6.03
CA ALA A 715 -1.72 -12.04 -6.83
C ALA A 715 -1.06 -12.51 -8.15
N VAL A 716 -0.39 -11.60 -8.87
CA VAL A 716 0.38 -11.93 -10.08
C VAL A 716 1.47 -12.96 -9.80
N LEU A 717 2.26 -12.78 -8.73
CA LEU A 717 3.27 -13.73 -8.29
C LEU A 717 2.65 -15.10 -7.95
N GLY A 718 1.54 -15.13 -7.22
CA GLY A 718 0.81 -16.35 -6.90
C GLY A 718 0.36 -17.10 -8.16
N TYR A 719 -0.19 -16.40 -9.15
CA TYR A 719 -0.57 -17.02 -10.43
C TYR A 719 0.63 -17.52 -11.24
N ILE A 720 1.72 -16.75 -11.29
CA ILE A 720 2.94 -17.18 -11.98
C ILE A 720 3.48 -18.47 -11.34
N GLN A 721 3.51 -18.54 -10.01
CA GLN A 721 3.96 -19.71 -9.26
C GLN A 721 3.06 -20.92 -9.48
N LEU A 722 1.73 -20.75 -9.46
CA LEU A 722 0.77 -21.82 -9.77
C LEU A 722 1.00 -22.39 -11.18
N VAL A 723 1.19 -21.53 -12.18
CA VAL A 723 1.41 -21.97 -13.56
C VAL A 723 2.78 -22.64 -13.72
N LEU A 724 3.81 -22.19 -12.99
CA LEU A 724 5.15 -22.80 -13.01
C LEU A 724 5.18 -24.25 -12.49
N HIS A 725 4.19 -24.64 -11.67
CA HIS A 725 3.99 -26.00 -11.17
C HIS A 725 3.25 -26.92 -12.16
N GLU A 726 2.70 -26.40 -13.26
CA GLU A 726 2.10 -27.22 -14.32
C GLU A 726 3.15 -27.77 -15.32
N GLU A 727 2.74 -28.72 -16.17
CA GLU A 727 3.57 -29.19 -17.30
C GLU A 727 3.68 -28.13 -18.39
N LEU A 728 4.71 -27.28 -18.28
CA LEU A 728 4.97 -26.19 -19.20
C LEU A 728 6.03 -26.53 -20.25
N SER A 729 5.87 -25.97 -21.45
CA SER A 729 6.96 -25.93 -22.43
C SER A 729 8.17 -25.15 -21.90
N PRO A 730 9.41 -25.49 -22.30
CA PRO A 730 10.62 -24.79 -21.83
C PRO A 730 10.59 -23.27 -22.06
N LYS A 731 9.98 -22.82 -23.17
CA LYS A 731 9.81 -21.38 -23.48
C LYS A 731 8.80 -20.70 -22.57
N ALA A 732 7.72 -21.37 -22.19
CA ALA A 732 6.72 -20.82 -21.27
C ALA A 732 7.29 -20.70 -19.85
N ARG A 733 7.98 -21.75 -19.37
CA ARG A 733 8.68 -21.73 -18.07
C ARG A 733 9.73 -20.63 -17.99
N GLN A 734 10.51 -20.42 -19.05
CA GLN A 734 11.48 -19.31 -19.10
C GLN A 734 10.80 -17.93 -19.02
N ARG A 735 9.72 -17.70 -19.77
CA ARG A 735 8.99 -16.41 -19.75
C ARG A 735 8.35 -16.13 -18.40
N LEU A 736 7.76 -17.14 -17.78
CA LEU A 736 7.17 -17.04 -16.46
C LEU A 736 8.22 -16.81 -15.38
N GLY A 737 9.40 -17.46 -15.47
CA GLY A 737 10.53 -17.17 -14.58
C GLY A 737 11.01 -15.72 -14.68
N VAL A 738 11.08 -15.14 -15.89
CA VAL A 738 11.42 -13.71 -16.06
C VAL A 738 10.34 -12.79 -15.47
N ALA A 739 9.07 -13.14 -15.61
CA ALA A 739 7.97 -12.39 -15.02
C ALA A 739 7.97 -12.47 -13.48
N GLU A 740 8.26 -13.64 -12.92
CA GLU A 740 8.42 -13.86 -11.48
C GLU A 740 9.55 -12.99 -10.92
N GLU A 741 10.73 -13.04 -11.54
CA GLU A 741 11.91 -12.25 -11.15
C GLU A 741 11.63 -10.74 -11.21
N SER A 742 10.90 -10.30 -12.25
CA SER A 742 10.52 -8.89 -12.41
C SER A 742 9.55 -8.44 -11.31
N ALA A 743 8.56 -9.26 -10.97
CA ALA A 743 7.60 -8.96 -9.90
C ALA A 743 8.28 -8.94 -8.52
N GLN A 744 9.18 -9.90 -8.26
CA GLN A 744 9.97 -9.98 -7.03
C GLN A 744 10.90 -8.77 -6.86
N THR A 745 11.52 -8.32 -7.96
CA THR A 745 12.37 -7.12 -7.99
C THR A 745 11.55 -5.89 -7.65
N LEU A 746 10.36 -5.73 -8.24
CA LEU A 746 9.49 -4.58 -7.97
C LEU A 746 9.04 -4.53 -6.50
N LEU A 747 8.71 -5.68 -5.90
CA LEU A 747 8.42 -5.76 -4.46
C LEU A 747 9.61 -5.31 -3.61
N SER A 748 10.83 -5.71 -3.97
CA SER A 748 12.04 -5.28 -3.28
C SER A 748 12.20 -3.76 -3.34
N VAL A 749 12.03 -3.15 -4.52
CA VAL A 749 12.11 -1.69 -4.70
C VAL A 749 11.13 -0.95 -3.80
N ILE A 750 9.89 -1.42 -3.73
CA ILE A 750 8.84 -0.81 -2.91
C ILE A 750 9.20 -0.91 -1.42
N ASN A 751 9.71 -2.07 -0.99
CA ASN A 751 10.14 -2.26 0.40
C ASN A 751 11.34 -1.38 0.74
N ASP A 752 12.31 -1.20 -0.16
CA ASP A 752 13.46 -0.31 0.02
C ASP A 752 13.01 1.15 0.18
N ILE A 753 12.05 1.62 -0.63
CA ILE A 753 11.49 2.98 -0.52
C ILE A 753 10.78 3.18 0.82
N LEU A 754 10.02 2.17 1.28
CA LEU A 754 9.35 2.22 2.58
C LEU A 754 10.33 2.25 3.75
N ASP A 755 11.36 1.39 3.71
CA ASP A 755 12.38 1.34 4.75
C ASP A 755 13.16 2.67 4.79
N TYR A 756 13.51 3.23 3.62
CA TYR A 756 14.12 4.55 3.51
C TYR A 756 13.24 5.65 4.15
N SER A 757 11.94 5.66 3.84
CA SER A 757 11.00 6.64 4.41
C SER A 757 10.82 6.51 5.93
N LYS A 758 10.82 5.28 6.46
CA LYS A 758 10.75 5.04 7.91
C LYS A 758 12.01 5.53 8.63
N ILE A 759 13.16 5.34 8.01
CA ILE A 759 14.44 5.80 8.55
C ILE A 759 14.51 7.33 8.59
N GLU A 760 14.14 8.03 7.50
CA GLU A 760 14.10 9.50 7.49
C GLU A 760 13.14 10.08 8.53
N ALA A 761 12.02 9.39 8.79
CA ALA A 761 11.06 9.80 9.81
C ALA A 761 11.49 9.47 11.25
N GLY A 762 12.64 8.81 11.45
CA GLY A 762 13.11 8.36 12.77
C GLY A 762 12.24 7.26 13.40
N LYS A 763 11.47 6.50 12.58
CA LYS A 763 10.49 5.49 13.04
C LYS A 763 10.97 4.05 12.85
N LEU A 764 12.27 3.84 12.58
CA LEU A 764 12.84 2.49 12.44
C LEU A 764 13.30 1.98 13.82
N ASP A 765 12.58 1.01 14.38
CA ASP A 765 12.95 0.39 15.65
C ASP A 765 14.08 -0.66 15.44
N ILE A 766 15.16 -0.57 16.23
CA ILE A 766 16.23 -1.57 16.31
C ILE A 766 15.96 -2.49 17.50
N ARG A 767 16.05 -3.81 17.29
CA ARG A 767 15.64 -4.78 18.31
C ARG A 767 16.80 -5.69 18.71
N GLU A 768 17.23 -5.58 19.96
CA GLU A 768 18.34 -6.37 20.50
C GLU A 768 17.86 -7.75 20.98
N VAL A 769 18.13 -8.79 20.19
CA VAL A 769 17.87 -10.19 20.56
C VAL A 769 19.17 -11.01 20.49
N SER A 770 19.26 -12.09 21.26
CA SER A 770 20.43 -13.00 21.21
C SER A 770 20.46 -13.77 19.90
N VAL A 771 21.54 -13.61 19.13
CA VAL A 771 21.72 -14.20 17.79
C VAL A 771 23.03 -14.96 17.68
N ASP A 772 23.03 -16.10 16.98
CA ASP A 772 24.24 -16.85 16.63
C ASP A 772 24.83 -16.30 15.31
N LEU A 773 25.99 -15.65 15.39
CA LEU A 773 26.61 -15.02 14.22
C LEU A 773 27.05 -16.04 13.17
N ARG A 774 27.42 -17.25 13.59
CA ARG A 774 27.81 -18.32 12.67
C ARG A 774 26.59 -18.84 11.89
N GLU A 775 25.43 -18.89 12.54
CA GLU A 775 24.16 -19.27 11.89
C GLU A 775 23.72 -18.21 10.87
N ILE A 776 23.85 -16.91 11.19
CA ILE A 776 23.57 -15.81 10.27
C ILE A 776 24.46 -15.89 9.02
N SER A 777 25.78 -16.03 9.20
CA SER A 777 26.72 -16.18 8.09
C SER A 777 26.46 -17.43 7.25
N ALA A 778 26.15 -18.57 7.89
CA ALA A 778 25.81 -19.80 7.18
C ALA A 778 24.49 -19.69 6.40
N SER A 779 23.48 -19.02 6.95
CA SER A 779 22.22 -18.75 6.25
C SER A 779 22.42 -17.82 5.04
N LEU A 780 23.28 -16.81 5.16
CA LEU A 780 23.62 -15.90 4.07
C LEU A 780 24.29 -16.66 2.91
N ALA A 781 25.27 -17.51 3.22
CA ALA A 781 25.96 -18.33 2.24
C ALA A 781 24.97 -19.21 1.44
N ARG A 782 24.11 -19.98 2.12
CA ARG A 782 23.12 -20.86 1.46
C ARG A 782 22.18 -20.09 0.51
N GLN A 783 21.73 -18.91 0.90
CA GLN A 783 20.81 -18.11 0.09
C GLN A 783 21.46 -17.53 -1.18
N GLN A 784 22.74 -17.16 -1.12
CA GLN A 784 23.44 -16.49 -2.24
C GLN A 784 24.27 -17.46 -3.10
N GLU A 785 24.46 -18.70 -2.66
CA GLU A 785 25.23 -19.73 -3.35
C GLU A 785 24.68 -20.04 -4.75
N VAL A 786 23.36 -20.09 -4.91
CA VAL A 786 22.72 -20.36 -6.22
C VAL A 786 23.04 -19.26 -7.23
N LEU A 787 22.94 -18.00 -6.81
CA LEU A 787 23.24 -16.84 -7.67
C LEU A 787 24.72 -16.77 -8.04
N ALA A 788 25.61 -17.04 -7.07
CA ALA A 788 27.05 -17.11 -7.31
C ALA A 788 27.40 -18.25 -8.28
N LYS A 789 26.86 -19.46 -8.08
CA LYS A 789 27.06 -20.62 -8.96
C LYS A 789 26.56 -20.38 -10.38
N ASN A 790 25.39 -19.75 -10.54
CA ASN A 790 24.84 -19.41 -11.85
C ASN A 790 25.75 -18.45 -12.65
N LYS A 791 26.54 -17.62 -11.97
CA LYS A 791 27.57 -16.76 -12.57
C LYS A 791 28.98 -17.39 -12.61
N GLY A 792 29.17 -18.58 -12.05
CA GLY A 792 30.48 -19.22 -11.95
C GLY A 792 31.44 -18.54 -10.95
N LEU A 793 30.92 -17.84 -9.94
CA LEU A 793 31.70 -17.17 -8.90
C LEU A 793 31.88 -18.06 -7.67
N THR A 794 33.00 -17.93 -6.97
CA THR A 794 33.19 -18.54 -5.65
C THR A 794 32.60 -17.64 -4.57
N LEU A 795 31.81 -18.21 -3.65
CA LEU A 795 31.30 -17.50 -2.46
C LEU A 795 31.87 -18.16 -1.21
N SER A 796 32.55 -17.39 -0.36
CA SER A 796 33.08 -17.88 0.91
C SER A 796 32.62 -17.01 2.09
N CYS A 797 32.36 -17.64 3.23
CA CYS A 797 31.99 -16.96 4.46
C CYS A 797 32.88 -17.45 5.61
N ARG A 798 33.65 -16.55 6.23
CA ARG A 798 34.57 -16.82 7.33
C ARG A 798 34.16 -16.01 8.57
N VAL A 799 34.12 -16.68 9.72
CA VAL A 799 33.92 -16.04 11.03
C VAL A 799 35.14 -16.34 11.89
N ALA A 800 35.84 -15.30 12.33
CA ALA A 800 37.09 -15.44 13.08
C ALA A 800 36.87 -16.15 14.43
N PRO A 801 37.87 -16.88 14.96
CA PRO A 801 37.71 -17.69 16.18
C PRO A 801 37.43 -16.87 17.44
N ASP A 802 37.90 -15.61 17.48
CA ASP A 802 37.80 -14.65 18.58
C ASP A 802 36.46 -13.88 18.61
N VAL A 803 35.61 -14.09 17.60
CA VAL A 803 34.25 -13.55 17.54
C VAL A 803 33.33 -14.35 18.47
N PRO A 804 32.62 -13.69 19.42
CA PRO A 804 31.65 -14.34 20.27
C PRO A 804 30.58 -15.07 19.45
N ARG A 805 30.26 -16.31 19.83
CA ARG A 805 29.24 -17.10 19.12
C ARG A 805 27.88 -16.41 19.14
N ARG A 806 27.49 -15.87 20.30
CA ARG A 806 26.21 -15.19 20.51
C ARG A 806 26.39 -13.75 20.95
N VAL A 807 25.63 -12.86 20.32
CA VAL A 807 25.58 -11.42 20.64
C VAL A 807 24.13 -10.94 20.64
N PHE A 808 23.85 -9.86 21.36
CA PHE A 808 22.58 -9.15 21.27
C PHE A 808 22.63 -8.18 20.08
N ALA A 809 21.80 -8.43 19.08
CA ALA A 809 21.70 -7.62 17.88
C ALA A 809 20.33 -7.78 17.20
N ASP A 810 20.05 -6.96 16.20
CA ASP A 810 18.89 -7.14 15.32
C ASP A 810 19.26 -8.05 14.13
N PRO A 811 18.80 -9.32 14.09
CA PRO A 811 19.16 -10.26 13.03
C PRO A 811 18.61 -9.84 11.67
N MET A 812 17.44 -9.19 11.62
CA MET A 812 16.84 -8.77 10.36
C MET A 812 17.66 -7.64 9.74
N ARG A 813 18.06 -6.65 10.55
CA ARG A 813 18.86 -5.50 10.09
C ARG A 813 20.28 -5.88 9.70
N LEU A 814 20.93 -6.75 10.48
CA LEU A 814 22.24 -7.30 10.11
C LEU A 814 22.16 -8.09 8.80
N LYS A 815 21.15 -8.96 8.65
CA LYS A 815 20.94 -9.73 7.42
C LYS A 815 20.63 -8.83 6.22
N GLN A 816 19.89 -7.75 6.42
CA GLN A 816 19.56 -6.77 5.37
C GLN A 816 20.83 -6.07 4.84
N ILE A 817 21.71 -5.59 5.74
CA ILE A 817 22.99 -4.99 5.32
C ILE A 817 23.81 -6.02 4.53
N LEU A 818 23.97 -7.23 5.08
CA LEU A 818 24.80 -8.28 4.46
C LEU A 818 24.25 -8.74 3.10
N LEU A 819 22.93 -8.92 2.95
CA LEU A 819 22.32 -9.30 1.68
C LEU A 819 22.50 -8.23 0.61
N ASN A 820 22.36 -6.95 0.95
CA ASN A 820 22.57 -5.86 0.01
C ASN A 820 24.03 -5.78 -0.45
N LEU A 821 24.99 -5.94 0.47
CA LEU A 821 26.41 -5.91 0.13
C LEU A 821 26.83 -7.13 -0.70
N VAL A 822 26.44 -8.35 -0.31
CA VAL A 822 26.76 -9.58 -1.06
C VAL A 822 26.04 -9.61 -2.41
N GLY A 823 24.79 -9.15 -2.47
CA GLY A 823 24.04 -9.03 -3.72
C GLY A 823 24.71 -8.08 -4.70
N ASN A 824 25.19 -6.93 -4.24
CA ASN A 824 25.98 -6.01 -5.06
C ASN A 824 27.30 -6.66 -5.52
N ALA A 825 28.03 -7.31 -4.61
CA ALA A 825 29.27 -8.01 -4.94
C ALA A 825 29.08 -9.06 -6.07
N ILE A 826 28.04 -9.90 -5.98
CA ILE A 826 27.72 -10.89 -7.03
C ILE A 826 27.25 -10.19 -8.32
N LYS A 827 26.50 -9.10 -8.22
CA LYS A 827 25.98 -8.34 -9.37
C LYS A 827 27.12 -7.73 -10.19
N TYR A 828 28.12 -7.14 -9.55
CA TYR A 828 29.21 -6.39 -10.20
C TYR A 828 30.51 -7.19 -10.42
N THR A 829 30.53 -8.47 -10.03
CA THR A 829 31.63 -9.40 -10.33
C THR A 829 31.26 -10.31 -11.49
N GLU A 830 32.10 -10.35 -12.53
CA GLU A 830 31.92 -11.26 -13.68
C GLU A 830 32.73 -12.56 -13.55
N ARG A 831 33.92 -12.49 -12.97
CA ARG A 831 34.83 -13.64 -12.74
C ARG A 831 35.55 -13.47 -11.41
N GLY A 832 35.87 -14.57 -10.75
CA GLY A 832 36.54 -14.59 -9.45
C GLY A 832 35.58 -14.97 -8.32
N GLY A 833 35.52 -14.17 -7.25
CA GLY A 833 34.77 -14.55 -6.07
C GLY A 833 34.34 -13.40 -5.17
N VAL A 834 33.45 -13.74 -4.25
CA VAL A 834 32.95 -12.89 -3.18
C VAL A 834 33.29 -13.54 -1.84
N GLU A 835 33.84 -12.75 -0.93
CA GLU A 835 34.24 -13.19 0.40
C GLU A 835 33.53 -12.35 1.46
N VAL A 836 32.92 -13.04 2.43
CA VAL A 836 32.33 -12.43 3.63
C VAL A 836 33.17 -12.82 4.83
N GLU A 837 33.68 -11.83 5.57
CA GLU A 837 34.48 -12.04 6.79
C GLU A 837 33.85 -11.32 7.99
N VAL A 838 33.82 -11.99 9.14
CA VAL A 838 33.44 -11.40 10.42
C VAL A 838 34.59 -11.54 11.40
N SER A 839 35.08 -10.42 11.93
CA SER A 839 36.22 -10.38 12.87
C SER A 839 35.96 -9.44 14.04
N ARG A 840 36.69 -9.58 15.15
CA ARG A 840 36.62 -8.66 16.30
C ARG A 840 37.63 -7.53 16.13
N ALA A 841 37.23 -6.28 16.37
CA ALA A 841 38.15 -5.15 16.34
C ALA A 841 39.13 -5.24 17.51
N GLY A 842 40.43 -5.17 17.23
CA GLY A 842 41.52 -5.65 18.09
C GLY A 842 41.57 -5.13 19.54
N HIS A 843 41.97 -6.04 20.43
CA HIS A 843 42.37 -5.82 21.81
C HIS A 843 43.55 -4.84 21.92
N ARG A 844 43.32 -3.63 22.45
CA ARG A 844 44.35 -2.86 23.17
C ARG A 844 43.71 -2.11 24.35
N GLY A 845 43.89 -2.70 25.53
CA GLY A 845 43.94 -2.09 26.86
C GLY A 845 42.83 -1.11 27.25
N LEU A 846 41.93 -1.54 28.14
CA LEU A 846 41.70 -0.90 29.44
C LEU A 846 40.64 -1.66 30.26
N SER A 847 41.06 -2.01 31.47
CA SER A 847 40.31 -2.16 32.73
C SER A 847 38.92 -2.81 32.72
N THR A 848 38.87 -3.99 33.32
CA THR A 848 37.68 -4.64 33.88
C THR A 848 37.05 -3.77 34.97
N SER A 849 36.11 -2.88 34.59
CA SER A 849 35.09 -2.40 35.53
C SER A 849 33.92 -3.37 35.50
N ARG A 850 33.85 -4.24 36.52
CA ARG A 850 32.70 -5.13 36.77
C ARG A 850 31.52 -4.32 37.28
N VAL A 851 30.76 -3.67 36.39
CA VAL A 851 29.29 -3.54 36.46
C VAL A 851 28.80 -3.18 35.04
N GLY A 852 28.29 -4.16 34.29
CA GLY A 852 27.74 -3.98 32.93
C GLY A 852 28.32 -5.00 31.94
N GLY A 853 27.46 -5.69 31.18
CA GLY A 853 27.83 -6.84 30.33
C GLY A 853 28.92 -6.54 29.30
N GLU A 854 29.73 -7.56 28.96
CA GLU A 854 30.84 -7.46 28.01
C GLU A 854 30.33 -7.04 26.62
N THR A 855 30.87 -5.96 26.06
CA THR A 855 30.61 -5.51 24.69
C THR A 855 31.77 -5.88 23.77
N ALA A 856 31.46 -6.46 22.61
CA ALA A 856 32.42 -6.80 21.57
C ALA A 856 32.15 -5.96 20.32
N THR A 857 33.17 -5.26 19.85
CA THR A 857 33.14 -4.54 18.59
C THR A 857 33.46 -5.50 17.45
N LEU A 858 32.51 -5.71 16.55
CA LEU A 858 32.63 -6.61 15.41
C LEU A 858 32.74 -5.84 14.11
N VAL A 859 33.58 -6.33 13.21
CA VAL A 859 33.79 -5.82 11.86
C VAL A 859 33.30 -6.87 10.87
N PHE A 860 32.37 -6.47 10.01
CA PHE A 860 31.84 -7.28 8.93
C PHE A 860 32.40 -6.74 7.61
N SER A 861 33.09 -7.59 6.85
CA SER A 861 33.70 -7.25 5.57
C SER A 861 33.08 -8.08 4.45
N VAL A 862 32.73 -7.42 3.34
CA VAL A 862 32.30 -8.06 2.10
C VAL A 862 33.22 -7.61 0.98
N SER A 863 34.01 -8.53 0.45
CA SER A 863 35.02 -8.29 -0.58
C SER A 863 34.62 -8.95 -1.89
N ASP A 864 34.76 -8.24 -2.99
CA ASP A 864 34.50 -8.72 -4.35
C ASP A 864 35.71 -8.49 -5.26
N THR A 865 35.84 -9.30 -6.31
CA THR A 865 36.88 -9.15 -7.34
C THR A 865 36.32 -8.51 -8.63
N GLY A 866 35.31 -7.65 -8.49
CA GLY A 866 34.56 -7.05 -9.58
C GLY A 866 35.23 -5.82 -10.20
N ILE A 867 34.41 -5.00 -10.87
CA ILE A 867 34.89 -3.83 -11.65
C ILE A 867 35.48 -2.70 -10.79
N GLY A 868 35.24 -2.70 -9.48
CA GLY A 868 35.62 -1.60 -8.59
C GLY A 868 34.83 -0.30 -8.82
N ILE A 869 35.07 0.69 -7.95
CA ILE A 869 34.37 1.98 -7.91
C ILE A 869 35.36 3.09 -8.30
N PRO A 870 35.05 3.91 -9.32
CA PRO A 870 35.83 5.09 -9.71
C PRO A 870 35.98 6.15 -8.60
N GLU A 871 37.09 6.89 -8.60
CA GLU A 871 37.40 7.89 -7.55
C GLU A 871 36.41 9.07 -7.50
N ASP A 872 35.96 9.52 -8.67
CA ASP A 872 34.97 10.60 -8.82
C ASP A 872 33.58 10.25 -8.27
N SER A 873 33.32 8.95 -8.07
CA SER A 873 32.03 8.43 -7.63
C SER A 873 32.03 8.00 -6.16
N ARG A 874 33.16 8.09 -5.45
CA ARG A 874 33.30 7.56 -4.08
C ARG A 874 32.36 8.22 -3.06
N GLU A 875 32.13 9.53 -3.17
CA GLU A 875 31.21 10.24 -2.26
C GLU A 875 29.74 9.96 -2.60
N ALA A 876 29.42 9.87 -3.90
CA ALA A 876 28.05 9.78 -4.40
C ALA A 876 27.44 8.36 -4.29
N VAL A 877 28.24 7.32 -4.04
CA VAL A 877 27.78 5.92 -3.94
C VAL A 877 26.85 5.67 -2.74
N PHE A 878 26.91 6.53 -1.72
CA PHE A 878 26.00 6.47 -0.56
C PHE A 878 24.81 7.42 -0.68
N ASP A 879 24.74 8.24 -1.73
CA ASP A 879 23.62 9.15 -1.94
C ASP A 879 22.39 8.38 -2.44
N SER A 880 21.22 8.87 -2.05
CA SER A 880 19.96 8.21 -2.38
C SER A 880 19.61 8.43 -3.85
N PHE A 881 19.21 7.35 -4.53
CA PHE A 881 18.86 7.34 -5.96
C PHE A 881 20.02 7.57 -6.94
N THR A 882 21.27 7.55 -6.46
CA THR A 882 22.44 7.70 -7.32
C THR A 882 22.85 6.36 -7.93
N GLN A 883 23.09 6.36 -9.24
CA GLN A 883 23.69 5.24 -9.97
C GLN A 883 24.95 5.73 -10.67
N VAL A 884 26.06 4.99 -10.50
CA VAL A 884 27.33 5.34 -11.12
C VAL A 884 27.31 4.89 -12.58
N ASP A 885 26.93 5.80 -13.48
CA ASP A 885 26.94 5.58 -14.93
C ASP A 885 28.37 5.72 -15.48
N SER A 886 29.06 4.59 -15.66
CA SER A 886 30.21 4.50 -16.55
C SER A 886 29.78 3.67 -17.77
N GLY A 887 30.07 4.14 -18.99
CA GLY A 887 29.47 3.75 -20.27
C GLY A 887 29.55 2.29 -20.75
N LEU A 888 29.67 1.29 -19.86
CA LEU A 888 29.72 -0.15 -20.14
C LEU A 888 28.63 -0.98 -19.43
N THR A 889 27.82 -0.40 -18.53
CA THR A 889 26.91 -1.14 -17.62
C THR A 889 25.41 -0.92 -17.87
N LYS A 890 24.95 -0.86 -19.14
CA LYS A 890 23.50 -0.88 -19.47
C LYS A 890 22.77 -2.20 -19.13
N LYS A 891 23.45 -3.18 -18.52
CA LYS A 891 22.91 -4.52 -18.20
C LYS A 891 22.26 -4.64 -16.80
N TYR A 892 22.41 -3.66 -15.91
CA TYR A 892 22.17 -3.87 -14.49
C TYR A 892 21.39 -2.73 -13.81
N ALA A 893 20.11 -2.56 -14.13
CA ALA A 893 19.23 -1.61 -13.45
C ALA A 893 19.12 -1.91 -11.94
N GLY A 894 19.18 -0.88 -11.10
CA GLY A 894 18.94 -0.94 -9.65
C GLY A 894 18.14 0.27 -9.19
N THR A 895 17.93 0.46 -7.89
CA THR A 895 17.20 1.63 -7.33
C THR A 895 18.11 2.75 -6.86
N GLY A 896 19.41 2.47 -6.66
CA GLY A 896 20.34 3.41 -6.02
C GLY A 896 20.07 3.64 -4.52
N LEU A 897 19.19 2.86 -3.88
CA LEU A 897 18.85 3.02 -2.46
C LEU A 897 19.60 2.07 -1.52
N GLY A 898 20.08 0.93 -2.03
CA GLY A 898 20.61 -0.15 -1.19
C GLY A 898 21.77 0.27 -0.28
N LEU A 899 22.78 0.99 -0.81
CA LEU A 899 23.93 1.44 -0.01
C LEU A 899 23.59 2.58 0.95
N ALA A 900 22.69 3.49 0.55
CA ALA A 900 22.17 4.55 1.43
C ALA A 900 21.41 3.96 2.63
N ILE A 901 20.60 2.92 2.41
CA ILE A 901 19.91 2.17 3.47
C ILE A 901 20.93 1.46 4.36
N CYS A 902 21.92 0.76 3.80
CA CYS A 902 22.97 0.09 4.58
C CYS A 902 23.71 1.06 5.51
N LYS A 903 24.09 2.24 5.02
CA LYS A 903 24.79 3.26 5.81
C LYS A 903 23.92 3.77 6.97
N LYS A 904 22.64 4.05 6.72
CA LYS A 904 21.72 4.49 7.76
C LYS A 904 21.43 3.40 8.81
N ILE A 905 21.25 2.14 8.39
CA ILE A 905 21.05 1.02 9.33
C ILE A 905 22.32 0.77 10.16
N ALA A 906 23.51 0.83 9.55
CA ALA A 906 24.77 0.74 10.29
C ALA A 906 24.87 1.83 11.36
N GLY A 907 24.49 3.07 11.02
CA GLY A 907 24.39 4.18 11.98
C GLY A 907 23.41 3.92 13.13
N LEU A 908 22.22 3.36 12.84
CA LEU A 908 21.25 2.99 13.87
C LEU A 908 21.72 1.86 14.79
N LEU A 909 22.59 0.97 14.30
CA LEU A 909 23.25 -0.08 15.09
C LEU A 909 24.47 0.46 15.88
N GLY A 910 24.67 1.78 15.95
CA GLY A 910 25.80 2.40 16.64
C GLY A 910 27.13 2.21 15.92
N GLY A 911 27.08 2.02 14.60
CA GLY A 911 28.21 1.72 13.73
C GLY A 911 28.38 2.70 12.56
N ASP A 912 29.32 2.40 11.67
CA ASP A 912 29.48 3.10 10.40
C ASP A 912 29.81 2.10 9.27
N LEU A 913 29.53 2.49 8.02
CA LEU A 913 29.80 1.73 6.81
C LEU A 913 30.84 2.48 5.96
N SER A 914 31.98 1.83 5.76
CA SER A 914 33.11 2.30 4.95
C SER A 914 33.38 1.33 3.80
N PHE A 915 34.18 1.75 2.83
CA PHE A 915 34.62 0.86 1.76
C PHE A 915 36.01 1.24 1.24
N ASP A 916 36.74 0.26 0.74
CA ASP A 916 37.93 0.44 -0.10
C ASP A 916 37.63 -0.14 -1.47
N SER A 917 38.02 0.56 -2.55
CA SER A 917 37.80 0.06 -3.90
C SER A 917 38.83 0.58 -4.89
N GLN A 918 39.27 -0.31 -5.79
CA GLN A 918 40.13 -0.01 -6.92
C GLN A 918 39.50 -0.51 -8.21
N VAL A 919 39.43 0.36 -9.21
CA VAL A 919 38.90 0.03 -10.54
C VAL A 919 39.67 -1.14 -11.14
N GLY A 920 38.95 -2.20 -11.50
CA GLY A 920 39.47 -3.45 -12.06
C GLY A 920 40.04 -4.47 -11.06
N GLN A 921 40.12 -4.14 -9.77
CA GLN A 921 40.55 -5.06 -8.71
C GLN A 921 39.41 -5.45 -7.74
N GLY A 922 38.29 -4.74 -7.77
CA GLY A 922 37.10 -5.01 -6.97
C GLY A 922 36.93 -4.05 -5.79
N SER A 923 35.96 -4.34 -4.92
CA SER A 923 35.61 -3.50 -3.78
C SER A 923 35.54 -4.31 -2.48
N THR A 924 35.82 -3.65 -1.36
CA THR A 924 35.67 -4.20 -0.01
C THR A 924 34.85 -3.24 0.83
N PHE A 925 33.62 -3.62 1.16
CA PHE A 925 32.75 -2.87 2.05
C PHE A 925 32.89 -3.39 3.49
N ARG A 926 33.08 -2.49 4.46
CA ARG A 926 33.21 -2.84 5.87
C ARG A 926 32.27 -2.03 6.73
N PHE A 927 31.50 -2.70 7.59
CA PHE A 927 30.77 -2.03 8.65
C PHE A 927 31.15 -2.57 10.02
N GLN A 928 31.21 -1.66 10.99
CA GLN A 928 31.62 -1.95 12.36
C GLN A 928 30.46 -1.68 13.30
N VAL A 929 30.16 -2.61 14.21
CA VAL A 929 29.08 -2.46 15.21
C VAL A 929 29.54 -2.95 16.59
N ALA A 930 29.17 -2.21 17.64
CA ALA A 930 29.44 -2.60 19.02
C ALA A 930 28.24 -3.37 19.59
N LEU A 931 28.42 -4.67 19.86
CA LEU A 931 27.33 -5.55 20.28
C LEU A 931 27.61 -6.13 21.66
N ARG A 932 26.58 -6.24 22.50
CA ARG A 932 26.69 -6.93 23.80
C ARG A 932 26.85 -8.44 23.57
N VAL A 933 27.79 -9.05 24.27
CA VAL A 933 28.00 -10.49 24.27
C VAL A 933 26.95 -11.16 25.14
N ASP A 934 26.33 -12.23 24.63
CA ASP A 934 25.45 -13.08 25.44
C ASP A 934 26.30 -14.15 26.13
N SER A 935 26.65 -13.90 27.39
CA SER A 935 27.49 -14.74 28.23
C SER A 935 26.73 -15.79 29.05
N ARG A 936 25.46 -16.09 28.72
CA ARG A 936 24.72 -17.16 29.39
C ARG A 936 25.37 -18.52 29.13
N ASP A 937 26.03 -19.06 30.16
CA ASP A 937 26.52 -20.44 30.24
C ASP A 937 25.34 -21.42 30.11
N ILE A 938 25.14 -21.93 28.90
CA ILE A 938 24.41 -23.17 28.69
C ILE A 938 25.49 -24.25 28.58
N PRO A 939 25.47 -25.30 29.43
CA PRO A 939 26.51 -26.32 29.40
C PRO A 939 26.70 -26.87 28.00
N ASP A 940 27.96 -26.98 27.62
CA ASP A 940 28.47 -27.56 26.38
C ASP A 940 27.91 -28.99 26.24
N VAL A 941 26.80 -29.14 25.51
CA VAL A 941 26.37 -30.44 25.01
C VAL A 941 27.32 -30.79 23.87
N GLN A 942 28.47 -31.34 24.26
CA GLN A 942 29.41 -31.96 23.35
C GLN A 942 28.68 -32.99 22.48
N ALA A 943 28.87 -32.83 21.18
CA ALA A 943 28.92 -33.90 20.20
C ALA A 943 27.77 -34.95 20.23
N VAL A 944 26.61 -34.55 19.71
CA VAL A 944 25.94 -35.44 18.76
C VAL A 944 26.26 -34.90 17.37
N ARG A 945 27.33 -35.44 16.76
CA ARG A 945 27.46 -35.39 15.30
C ARG A 945 26.22 -36.12 14.74
N PRO A 946 25.37 -35.52 13.90
CA PRO A 946 24.66 -36.32 12.95
C PRO A 946 25.70 -36.73 11.91
N ASP A 947 26.08 -38.00 11.93
CA ASP A 947 26.89 -38.60 10.88
C ASP A 947 26.32 -38.19 9.52
N LEU A 948 27.12 -37.44 8.76
CA LEU A 948 26.82 -36.90 7.44
C LEU A 948 26.78 -37.99 6.35
N GLU A 949 26.75 -39.27 6.74
CA GLU A 949 26.49 -40.41 5.85
C GLU A 949 25.08 -41.02 6.05
N ALA A 950 24.28 -40.53 7.01
CA ALA A 950 22.87 -40.95 7.16
C ALA A 950 21.85 -40.03 6.46
N CYS A 951 22.26 -38.85 5.98
CA CYS A 951 21.35 -37.92 5.28
C CYS A 951 21.09 -38.26 3.80
N ALA A 952 21.69 -39.34 3.28
CA ALA A 952 21.30 -39.93 2.00
C ALA A 952 20.08 -40.88 2.13
N ALA A 953 19.51 -41.03 3.35
CA ALA A 953 18.36 -41.89 3.60
C ALA A 953 17.43 -41.30 4.68
N ILE A 954 16.72 -40.21 4.37
CA ILE A 954 15.46 -39.87 5.05
C ILE A 954 14.42 -39.55 3.98
N GLY A 955 13.95 -40.61 3.33
CA GLY A 955 12.55 -40.69 2.93
C GLY A 955 11.75 -41.17 4.13
N GLY A 956 10.74 -40.42 4.55
CA GLY A 956 9.77 -40.84 5.57
C GLY A 956 9.56 -39.87 6.72
N GLU A 957 9.04 -38.66 6.45
CA GLU A 957 8.28 -37.96 7.48
C GLU A 957 6.86 -38.52 7.49
N ARG A 958 6.36 -38.90 8.67
CA ARG A 958 4.98 -39.40 8.79
C ARG A 958 3.98 -38.30 8.42
N PRO A 959 2.85 -38.62 7.77
CA PRO A 959 1.79 -37.66 7.49
C PRO A 959 1.24 -37.07 8.81
N LEU A 960 1.39 -35.75 9.00
CA LEU A 960 0.79 -35.01 10.12
C LEU A 960 -0.66 -34.63 9.79
N ARG A 961 -1.51 -34.54 10.81
CA ARG A 961 -2.84 -33.92 10.73
C ARG A 961 -2.74 -32.45 11.09
N VAL A 962 -2.87 -31.59 10.08
CA VAL A 962 -2.73 -30.14 10.19
C VAL A 962 -4.10 -29.48 10.16
N LEU A 963 -4.40 -28.62 11.12
CA LEU A 963 -5.55 -27.71 11.03
C LEU A 963 -5.08 -26.34 10.54
N LEU A 964 -5.46 -25.95 9.32
CA LEU A 964 -5.17 -24.65 8.72
C LEU A 964 -6.33 -23.69 8.92
N VAL A 965 -6.11 -22.59 9.62
CA VAL A 965 -7.10 -21.55 9.92
C VAL A 965 -6.73 -20.27 9.17
N GLU A 966 -7.48 -19.93 8.12
CA GLU A 966 -7.21 -18.81 7.22
C GLU A 966 -8.54 -18.29 6.63
N ASP A 967 -8.81 -16.99 6.77
CA ASP A 967 -10.05 -16.34 6.30
C ASP A 967 -10.06 -16.13 4.77
N ASN A 968 -8.89 -15.82 4.20
CA ASN A 968 -8.73 -15.63 2.77
C ASN A 968 -8.70 -16.97 2.03
N ARG A 969 -9.77 -17.22 1.25
CA ARG A 969 -9.95 -18.44 0.46
C ARG A 969 -8.79 -18.77 -0.49
N ILE A 970 -8.13 -17.77 -1.08
CA ILE A 970 -7.00 -18.01 -2.02
C ILE A 970 -5.78 -18.50 -1.25
N ASN A 971 -5.44 -17.86 -0.13
CA ASN A 971 -4.33 -18.27 0.74
C ASN A 971 -4.58 -19.67 1.31
N ARG A 972 -5.82 -19.96 1.69
CA ARG A 972 -6.24 -21.26 2.22
C ARG A 972 -6.09 -22.37 1.18
N MET A 973 -6.57 -22.16 -0.04
CA MET A 973 -6.40 -23.12 -1.14
C MET A 973 -4.92 -23.37 -1.47
N PHE A 974 -4.09 -22.32 -1.47
CA PHE A 974 -2.65 -22.43 -1.72
C PHE A 974 -1.93 -23.23 -0.61
N ALA A 975 -2.17 -22.89 0.66
CA ALA A 975 -1.55 -23.58 1.77
C ALA A 975 -2.06 -25.02 1.92
N GLU A 976 -3.34 -25.28 1.64
CA GLU A 976 -3.93 -26.62 1.63
C GLU A 976 -3.29 -27.52 0.55
N ASP A 977 -3.15 -27.02 -0.69
CA ASP A 977 -2.53 -27.76 -1.80
C ASP A 977 -1.03 -28.02 -1.54
N LEU A 978 -0.33 -27.01 -1.01
CA LEU A 978 1.07 -27.11 -0.64
C LEU A 978 1.32 -28.16 0.47
N LEU A 979 0.50 -28.18 1.51
CA LEU A 979 0.63 -29.13 2.62
C LEU A 979 0.21 -30.55 2.21
N SER A 980 -0.83 -30.66 1.39
CA SER A 980 -1.34 -31.94 0.88
C SER A 980 -0.37 -32.58 -0.12
N SER A 981 0.28 -31.79 -0.99
CA SER A 981 1.30 -32.27 -1.95
C SER A 981 2.56 -32.82 -1.27
N HIS A 982 2.81 -32.46 -0.02
CA HIS A 982 3.89 -33.01 0.82
C HIS A 982 3.42 -34.17 1.73
N GLY A 983 2.20 -34.67 1.52
CA GLY A 983 1.68 -35.87 2.17
C GLY A 983 1.03 -35.65 3.53
N HIS A 984 0.71 -34.42 3.93
CA HIS A 984 -0.01 -34.16 5.18
C HIS A 984 -1.53 -34.20 4.99
N ALA A 985 -2.26 -34.57 6.05
CA ALA A 985 -3.72 -34.50 6.08
C ALA A 985 -4.14 -33.13 6.61
N VAL A 986 -4.73 -32.29 5.76
CA VAL A 986 -5.09 -30.91 6.10
C VAL A 986 -6.59 -30.79 6.31
N ALA A 987 -7.00 -30.24 7.44
CA ALA A 987 -8.37 -29.75 7.65
C ALA A 987 -8.33 -28.22 7.67
N THR A 988 -9.41 -27.58 7.22
CA THR A 988 -9.47 -26.12 7.08
C THR A 988 -10.55 -25.49 7.94
N ALA A 989 -10.28 -24.28 8.44
CA ALA A 989 -11.23 -23.42 9.14
C ALA A 989 -11.05 -21.95 8.68
N GLU A 990 -12.12 -21.17 8.75
CA GLU A 990 -12.11 -19.77 8.23
C GLU A 990 -11.93 -18.72 9.33
N ASP A 991 -12.15 -19.09 10.59
CA ASP A 991 -12.05 -18.20 11.75
C ASP A 991 -11.68 -18.99 13.02
N GLY A 992 -11.33 -18.26 14.09
CA GLY A 992 -10.92 -18.84 15.36
C GLY A 992 -12.01 -19.69 16.06
N ARG A 993 -13.30 -19.42 15.80
CA ARG A 993 -14.41 -20.17 16.41
C ARG A 993 -14.57 -21.53 15.74
N GLN A 994 -14.54 -21.58 14.41
CA GLN A 994 -14.55 -22.83 13.66
C GLN A 994 -13.33 -23.70 14.01
N ALA A 995 -12.17 -23.08 14.26
CA ALA A 995 -10.98 -23.78 14.72
C ALA A 995 -11.21 -24.48 16.06
N LEU A 996 -11.82 -23.80 17.04
CA LEU A 996 -12.18 -24.39 18.35
C LEU A 996 -13.21 -25.51 18.20
N GLU A 997 -14.25 -25.32 17.39
CA GLU A 997 -15.28 -26.35 17.17
C GLU A 997 -14.70 -27.64 16.57
N ARG A 998 -13.72 -27.51 15.66
CA ARG A 998 -13.00 -28.67 15.10
C ARG A 998 -12.07 -29.30 16.11
N LEU A 999 -11.32 -28.52 16.88
CA LEU A 999 -10.43 -29.04 17.93
C LEU A 999 -11.18 -29.78 19.05
N CYS A 1000 -12.46 -29.46 19.30
CA CYS A 1000 -13.32 -30.22 20.21
C CYS A 1000 -13.75 -31.59 19.65
N ARG A 1001 -13.76 -31.75 18.32
CA ARG A 1001 -14.29 -32.95 17.64
C ARG A 1001 -13.18 -33.86 17.12
N GLU A 1002 -12.03 -33.28 16.80
CA GLU A 1002 -10.92 -33.94 16.12
C GLU A 1002 -9.58 -33.57 16.75
N SER A 1003 -8.67 -34.53 16.81
CA SER A 1003 -7.29 -34.31 17.24
C SER A 1003 -6.39 -33.93 16.06
N PHE A 1004 -5.61 -32.86 16.21
CA PHE A 1004 -4.62 -32.40 15.24
C PHE A 1004 -3.21 -32.44 15.85
N ASP A 1005 -2.20 -32.68 15.03
CA ASP A 1005 -0.81 -32.66 15.46
C ASP A 1005 -0.27 -31.21 15.53
N VAL A 1006 -0.78 -30.34 14.65
CA VAL A 1006 -0.43 -28.92 14.61
C VAL A 1006 -1.57 -28.07 14.05
N VAL A 1007 -1.75 -26.87 14.59
CA VAL A 1007 -2.69 -25.85 14.14
C VAL A 1007 -1.89 -24.69 13.55
N LEU A 1008 -2.16 -24.35 12.29
CA LEU A 1008 -1.66 -23.14 11.65
C LEU A 1008 -2.75 -22.09 11.73
N MET A 1009 -2.52 -21.04 12.50
CA MET A 1009 -3.56 -20.09 12.90
C MET A 1009 -3.26 -18.71 12.37
N ASP A 1010 -4.02 -18.22 11.40
CA ASP A 1010 -3.96 -16.80 11.05
C ASP A 1010 -4.35 -15.92 12.24
N ILE A 1011 -3.60 -14.84 12.44
CA ILE A 1011 -3.74 -14.00 13.63
C ILE A 1011 -4.86 -12.98 13.43
N GLN A 1012 -5.02 -12.46 12.22
CA GLN A 1012 -6.04 -11.46 11.89
C GLN A 1012 -7.17 -12.11 11.10
N MET A 1013 -8.23 -12.50 11.78
CA MET A 1013 -9.42 -13.11 11.16
C MET A 1013 -10.72 -12.50 11.73
N PRO A 1014 -11.80 -12.42 10.93
CA PRO A 1014 -13.12 -11.98 11.40
C PRO A 1014 -13.73 -12.98 12.41
N VAL A 1015 -14.79 -12.56 13.11
CA VAL A 1015 -15.53 -13.34 14.13
C VAL A 1015 -14.73 -13.64 15.42
N MET A 1016 -13.60 -14.33 15.31
CA MET A 1016 -12.68 -14.60 16.42
C MET A 1016 -11.24 -14.59 15.93
N ASP A 1017 -10.43 -13.68 16.47
CA ASP A 1017 -9.02 -13.54 16.11
C ASP A 1017 -8.16 -14.72 16.62
N GLY A 1018 -7.03 -14.96 15.96
CA GLY A 1018 -6.16 -16.10 16.25
C GLY A 1018 -5.56 -16.10 17.66
N LEU A 1019 -5.39 -14.93 18.30
CA LEU A 1019 -4.89 -14.86 19.69
C LEU A 1019 -5.97 -15.23 20.69
N THR A 1020 -7.19 -14.76 20.47
CA THR A 1020 -8.36 -15.14 21.28
C THR A 1020 -8.64 -16.63 21.16
N ALA A 1021 -8.55 -17.19 19.95
CA ALA A 1021 -8.64 -18.63 19.72
C ALA A 1021 -7.52 -19.40 20.44
N THR A 1022 -6.27 -18.95 20.33
CA THR A 1022 -5.12 -19.60 21.01
C THR A 1022 -5.28 -19.59 22.53
N ARG A 1023 -5.73 -18.48 23.14
CA ARG A 1023 -6.01 -18.43 24.58
C ARG A 1023 -7.10 -19.41 24.99
N ALA A 1024 -8.15 -19.56 24.18
CA ALA A 1024 -9.21 -20.52 24.43
C ALA A 1024 -8.70 -21.98 24.36
N ILE A 1025 -7.84 -22.30 23.38
CA ILE A 1025 -7.13 -23.58 23.28
C ILE A 1025 -6.30 -23.85 24.54
N ARG A 1026 -5.48 -22.87 24.98
CA ARG A 1026 -4.62 -23.02 26.16
C ARG A 1026 -5.39 -23.12 27.48
N ALA A 1027 -6.57 -22.53 27.55
CA ALA A 1027 -7.46 -22.68 28.70
C ALA A 1027 -8.27 -24.00 28.67
N GLY A 1028 -8.10 -24.86 27.66
CA GLY A 1028 -8.76 -26.16 27.56
C GLY A 1028 -10.27 -26.07 27.38
N HIS A 1029 -10.76 -24.98 26.77
CA HIS A 1029 -12.20 -24.79 26.57
C HIS A 1029 -12.80 -25.96 25.77
N GLY A 1030 -13.92 -26.51 26.25
CA GLY A 1030 -14.62 -27.58 25.54
C GLY A 1030 -13.90 -28.93 25.49
N GLY A 1031 -12.85 -29.14 26.29
CA GLY A 1031 -12.08 -30.40 26.30
C GLY A 1031 -10.97 -30.45 25.25
N ILE A 1032 -10.66 -29.32 24.62
CA ILE A 1032 -9.53 -29.19 23.69
C ILE A 1032 -8.22 -29.45 24.44
N ASP A 1033 -7.33 -30.24 23.84
CA ASP A 1033 -5.98 -30.47 24.37
C ASP A 1033 -5.19 -29.15 24.43
N PRO A 1034 -4.90 -28.61 25.62
CA PRO A 1034 -4.14 -27.37 25.76
C PRO A 1034 -2.70 -27.50 25.26
N ALA A 1035 -2.21 -28.73 25.05
CA ALA A 1035 -0.87 -29.01 24.58
C ALA A 1035 -0.76 -29.06 23.04
N VAL A 1036 -1.85 -29.01 22.27
CA VAL A 1036 -1.79 -29.03 20.80
C VAL A 1036 -0.88 -27.91 20.28
N ALA A 1037 0.00 -28.20 19.32
CA ALA A 1037 0.93 -27.20 18.80
C ALA A 1037 0.19 -26.13 17.99
N VAL A 1038 0.32 -24.84 18.33
CA VAL A 1038 -0.31 -23.73 17.61
C VAL A 1038 0.77 -22.80 17.06
N ILE A 1039 0.85 -22.70 15.74
CA ILE A 1039 1.78 -21.84 15.00
C ILE A 1039 0.99 -20.70 14.35
N GLY A 1040 1.30 -19.47 14.70
CA GLY A 1040 0.61 -18.29 14.18
C GLY A 1040 1.07 -17.93 12.76
N LEU A 1041 0.16 -17.54 11.87
CA LEU A 1041 0.47 -16.96 10.56
C LEU A 1041 0.27 -15.44 10.67
N SER A 1042 1.31 -14.64 10.41
CA SER A 1042 1.22 -13.17 10.50
C SER A 1042 1.65 -12.48 9.21
N ALA A 1043 0.91 -11.44 8.80
CA ALA A 1043 1.28 -10.54 7.71
C ALA A 1043 2.34 -9.48 8.11
N TYR A 1044 2.60 -9.30 9.42
CA TYR A 1044 3.54 -8.33 9.97
C TYR A 1044 4.54 -8.99 10.92
N ALA A 1045 5.83 -8.76 10.70
CA ALA A 1045 6.91 -9.14 11.61
C ALA A 1045 7.31 -7.95 12.51
N LEU A 1046 6.38 -7.44 13.31
CA LEU A 1046 6.65 -6.38 14.31
C LEU A 1046 6.73 -7.01 15.71
N ASP A 1047 7.81 -6.78 16.47
CA ASP A 1047 8.11 -7.44 17.76
C ASP A 1047 7.20 -6.96 18.89
N ARG A 1048 6.46 -5.85 18.73
CA ARG A 1048 5.36 -5.52 19.65
C ARG A 1048 4.23 -6.55 19.59
N GLU A 1049 4.17 -7.37 18.55
CA GLU A 1049 3.19 -8.45 18.43
C GLU A 1049 3.73 -9.77 18.98
N ARG A 1050 5.06 -9.97 19.04
CA ARG A 1050 5.68 -11.20 19.56
C ARG A 1050 5.39 -11.42 21.05
N GLU A 1051 5.44 -10.37 21.87
CA GLU A 1051 5.05 -10.45 23.29
C GLU A 1051 3.57 -10.83 23.42
N ARG A 1052 2.68 -10.23 22.62
CA ARG A 1052 1.25 -10.59 22.57
C ARG A 1052 1.01 -12.03 22.11
N PHE A 1053 1.88 -12.58 21.26
CA PHE A 1053 1.79 -13.93 20.73
C PHE A 1053 2.25 -14.96 21.76
N LEU A 1054 3.34 -14.68 22.48
CA LEU A 1054 3.82 -15.49 23.59
C LEU A 1054 2.84 -15.46 24.77
N ASP A 1055 2.30 -14.29 25.12
CA ASP A 1055 1.28 -14.14 26.16
C ASP A 1055 -0.05 -14.84 25.80
N ALA A 1056 -0.36 -14.98 24.52
CA ALA A 1056 -1.51 -15.75 24.04
C ALA A 1056 -1.27 -17.26 24.04
N GLY A 1057 -0.02 -17.71 24.18
CA GLY A 1057 0.39 -19.10 24.26
C GLY A 1057 0.72 -19.78 22.93
N LEU A 1058 1.10 -19.04 21.89
CA LEU A 1058 1.55 -19.60 20.60
C LEU A 1058 2.90 -20.35 20.76
N ASP A 1059 3.04 -21.52 20.14
CA ASP A 1059 4.29 -22.31 20.15
C ASP A 1059 5.31 -21.82 19.10
N GLY A 1060 4.85 -21.02 18.13
CA GLY A 1060 5.68 -20.41 17.10
C GLY A 1060 4.87 -19.49 16.19
N TYR A 1061 5.53 -18.83 15.24
CA TYR A 1061 4.85 -18.08 14.19
C TYR A 1061 5.63 -18.14 12.87
N ILE A 1062 4.93 -18.00 11.76
CA ILE A 1062 5.43 -17.96 10.39
C ILE A 1062 4.92 -16.67 9.73
N THR A 1063 5.82 -15.96 9.05
CA THR A 1063 5.46 -14.75 8.29
C THR A 1063 4.83 -15.12 6.95
N LYS A 1064 3.74 -14.45 6.57
CA LYS A 1064 3.13 -14.56 5.25
C LYS A 1064 3.94 -13.73 4.23
N PRO A 1065 4.17 -14.21 2.99
CA PRO A 1065 3.74 -15.51 2.46
C PRO A 1065 4.57 -16.68 3.04
N VAL A 1066 3.91 -17.83 3.25
CA VAL A 1066 4.48 -19.02 3.89
C VAL A 1066 5.66 -19.56 3.06
N ASN A 1067 6.87 -19.51 3.62
CA ASN A 1067 8.05 -20.12 3.00
C ASN A 1067 8.14 -21.61 3.41
N ILE A 1068 8.15 -22.50 2.41
CA ILE A 1068 8.12 -23.97 2.56
C ILE A 1068 9.24 -24.49 3.47
N GLU A 1069 10.48 -24.02 3.29
CA GLU A 1069 11.62 -24.45 4.13
C GLU A 1069 11.46 -23.97 5.58
N SER A 1070 10.97 -22.74 5.78
CA SER A 1070 10.73 -22.20 7.13
C SER A 1070 9.60 -22.92 7.86
N PHE A 1071 8.59 -23.38 7.11
CA PHE A 1071 7.46 -24.16 7.61
C PHE A 1071 7.93 -25.52 8.15
N PHE A 1072 8.66 -26.30 7.35
CA PHE A 1072 9.15 -27.61 7.77
C PHE A 1072 10.18 -27.54 8.91
N GLN A 1073 11.00 -26.47 8.95
CA GLN A 1073 11.91 -26.22 10.06
C GLN A 1073 11.18 -25.92 11.37
N ALA A 1074 10.11 -25.10 11.32
CA ALA A 1074 9.30 -24.79 12.50
C ALA A 1074 8.56 -26.04 13.02
N VAL A 1075 7.94 -26.80 12.12
CA VAL A 1075 7.23 -28.04 12.43
C VAL A 1075 8.18 -29.13 12.96
N SER A 1076 9.35 -29.32 12.36
CA SER A 1076 10.38 -30.28 12.81
C SER A 1076 10.95 -29.93 14.19
N ARG A 1077 11.10 -28.64 14.50
CA ARG A 1077 11.64 -28.17 15.79
C ARG A 1077 10.64 -28.41 16.93
N ILE A 1078 9.34 -28.29 16.65
CA ILE A 1078 8.25 -28.48 17.62
C ILE A 1078 7.94 -29.98 17.80
N THR A 1079 7.97 -30.78 16.73
CA THR A 1079 7.63 -32.22 16.77
C THR A 1079 8.73 -33.11 17.36
N ARG A 1080 10.01 -32.74 17.28
CA ARG A 1080 11.12 -33.49 17.91
C ARG A 1080 11.21 -33.31 19.44
N GLY A 1081 10.59 -32.28 20.00
CA GLY A 1081 10.66 -31.95 21.43
C GLY A 1081 9.75 -32.79 22.34
N ARG A 1082 8.87 -33.64 21.78
CA ARG A 1082 7.84 -34.35 22.57
C ARG A 1082 7.80 -35.84 22.23
N GLY A 1083 8.66 -36.62 22.90
CA GLY A 1083 8.62 -38.08 22.90
C GLY A 1083 7.39 -38.60 23.66
N ARG A 1084 6.69 -39.57 23.05
CA ARG A 1084 5.50 -40.29 23.55
C ARG A 1084 5.69 -40.93 24.93
N VAL A 1085 4.60 -40.96 25.71
CA VAL A 1085 4.31 -42.04 26.67
C VAL A 1085 3.05 -42.76 26.20
N ALA A 1086 3.16 -44.07 26.02
CA ALA A 1086 2.05 -44.99 25.79
C ALA A 1086 1.68 -45.66 27.12
N ASP A 1087 0.39 -45.84 27.39
CA ASP A 1087 -0.14 -47.13 27.86
C ASP A 1087 -1.67 -47.20 27.72
N MET A 1088 -2.15 -48.37 27.33
CA MET A 1088 -3.57 -48.77 27.22
C MET A 1088 -3.91 -49.63 28.47
N PRO A 1089 -5.19 -49.83 28.85
CA PRO A 1089 -5.93 -50.96 28.28
C PRO A 1089 -7.46 -50.79 28.09
N LEU A 1090 -7.98 -51.71 27.27
CA LEU A 1090 -9.35 -52.03 26.81
C LEU A 1090 -10.50 -52.02 27.85
N THR A 1091 -11.74 -51.73 27.41
CA THR A 1091 -12.94 -52.58 27.66
C THR A 1091 -14.18 -52.13 26.84
N ALA A 1092 -15.06 -53.11 26.59
CA ALA A 1092 -16.20 -53.12 25.67
C ALA A 1092 -17.48 -52.41 26.17
N GLY A 1093 -18.42 -52.08 25.26
CA GLY A 1093 -19.79 -51.71 25.63
C GLY A 1093 -20.72 -51.37 24.46
N ALA A 1094 -21.86 -52.06 24.39
CA ALA A 1094 -22.89 -52.10 23.34
C ALA A 1094 -23.68 -50.79 23.04
N VAL A 1095 -24.34 -50.82 21.86
CA VAL A 1095 -25.35 -49.91 21.28
C VAL A 1095 -26.59 -49.76 22.20
N PRO A 1096 -27.35 -48.63 22.11
CA PRO A 1096 -28.71 -48.78 21.56
C PRO A 1096 -29.18 -47.61 20.66
N ARG A 1097 -29.95 -47.98 19.63
CA ARG A 1097 -30.94 -47.17 18.90
C ARG A 1097 -32.22 -47.03 19.75
N PRO A 1098 -33.03 -45.97 19.59
CA PRO A 1098 -34.37 -46.13 18.97
C PRO A 1098 -34.73 -44.92 18.05
N ALA A 1099 -35.34 -45.07 16.86
CA ALA A 1099 -36.71 -45.49 16.49
C ALA A 1099 -37.82 -44.50 16.91
N ALA A 1100 -38.32 -43.69 15.95
CA ALA A 1100 -39.71 -43.59 15.44
C ALA A 1100 -40.68 -42.74 16.34
N SER A 1101 -41.74 -42.04 15.91
CA SER A 1101 -42.67 -42.23 14.78
C SER A 1101 -43.75 -41.09 14.74
N VAL A 1102 -44.26 -40.72 13.54
CA VAL A 1102 -45.64 -40.26 13.09
C VAL A 1102 -46.42 -39.17 13.88
N ALA A 1103 -47.36 -38.36 13.33
CA ALA A 1103 -48.06 -38.20 12.03
C ALA A 1103 -48.94 -36.91 12.06
N SER A 1104 -49.21 -36.34 10.86
CA SER A 1104 -50.41 -35.64 10.28
C SER A 1104 -51.41 -34.83 11.16
N VAL A 1105 -52.10 -33.75 10.70
CA VAL A 1105 -53.11 -33.69 9.60
C VAL A 1105 -53.37 -32.24 9.08
N ALA A 1106 -53.55 -32.10 7.73
CA ALA A 1106 -54.49 -31.28 6.92
C ALA A 1106 -54.80 -29.79 7.22
N SER A 1107 -55.26 -28.93 6.29
CA SER A 1107 -55.27 -28.76 4.83
C SER A 1107 -56.13 -27.50 4.57
N GLY A 1108 -55.78 -26.61 3.66
CA GLY A 1108 -56.64 -25.49 3.26
C GLY A 1108 -56.01 -24.67 2.14
N ALA A 1109 -56.51 -24.86 0.91
CA ALA A 1109 -56.10 -24.15 -0.28
C ALA A 1109 -56.95 -22.88 -0.51
N SER A 1110 -56.33 -21.81 -1.01
CA SER A 1110 -56.98 -20.75 -1.81
C SER A 1110 -55.95 -20.12 -2.75
N ALA A 1111 -56.39 -19.77 -3.96
CA ALA A 1111 -55.61 -19.54 -5.17
C ALA A 1111 -54.85 -18.20 -5.23
N ALA A 1112 -53.87 -18.20 -6.14
CA ALA A 1112 -52.71 -17.33 -6.32
C ALA A 1112 -52.97 -15.91 -6.87
N PRO A 1113 -51.98 -15.00 -6.71
CA PRO A 1113 -51.39 -14.25 -7.80
C PRO A 1113 -50.06 -14.90 -8.24
N GLN A 1114 -49.74 -14.87 -9.53
CA GLN A 1114 -48.61 -15.58 -10.15
C GLN A 1114 -47.28 -15.31 -9.40
N VAL A 1115 -46.70 -16.37 -8.84
CA VAL A 1115 -45.45 -16.33 -8.06
C VAL A 1115 -44.28 -16.55 -9.02
N GLU A 1116 -43.39 -15.55 -9.12
CA GLU A 1116 -42.03 -15.74 -9.63
C GLU A 1116 -41.38 -16.91 -8.89
N GLU A 1117 -40.70 -17.82 -9.60
CA GLU A 1117 -40.06 -18.98 -8.96
C GLU A 1117 -39.21 -18.54 -7.76
N PRO A 1118 -39.34 -19.16 -6.56
CA PRO A 1118 -38.64 -18.73 -5.34
C PRO A 1118 -37.12 -18.71 -5.46
N VAL A 1119 -36.60 -19.43 -6.46
CA VAL A 1119 -35.20 -19.76 -6.70
C VAL A 1119 -35.05 -19.99 -8.21
N ASP A 1120 -34.11 -19.32 -8.87
CA ASP A 1120 -33.80 -19.53 -10.28
C ASP A 1120 -33.10 -20.89 -10.49
N ARG A 1121 -33.90 -21.90 -10.87
CA ARG A 1121 -33.43 -23.27 -11.08
C ARG A 1121 -32.49 -23.41 -12.28
N ALA A 1122 -32.70 -22.60 -13.32
CA ALA A 1122 -31.85 -22.60 -14.51
C ALA A 1122 -30.49 -21.95 -14.19
N GLY A 1123 -30.49 -20.86 -13.43
CA GLY A 1123 -29.28 -20.21 -12.90
C GLY A 1123 -28.47 -21.11 -11.97
N LEU A 1124 -29.13 -21.82 -11.05
CA LEU A 1124 -28.47 -22.80 -10.16
C LEU A 1124 -27.86 -23.98 -10.93
N ALA A 1125 -28.56 -24.53 -11.93
CA ALA A 1125 -28.04 -25.60 -12.76
C ALA A 1125 -26.84 -25.14 -13.62
N ALA A 1126 -26.88 -23.90 -14.13
CA ALA A 1126 -25.77 -23.31 -14.87
C ALA A 1126 -24.55 -23.01 -13.97
N GLN A 1127 -24.79 -22.48 -12.77
CA GLN A 1127 -23.74 -22.06 -11.84
C GLN A 1127 -23.10 -23.23 -11.07
N TYR A 1128 -23.86 -24.30 -10.78
CA TYR A 1128 -23.41 -25.41 -9.93
C TYR A 1128 -23.47 -26.79 -10.59
N GLY A 1129 -23.80 -26.90 -11.89
CA GLY A 1129 -24.24 -28.14 -12.56
C GLY A 1129 -23.46 -29.44 -12.34
N LYS A 1130 -22.12 -29.43 -12.23
CA LYS A 1130 -21.30 -30.64 -11.93
C LYS A 1130 -20.78 -30.71 -10.49
N LYS A 1131 -21.14 -29.73 -9.66
CA LYS A 1131 -20.76 -29.60 -8.25
C LYS A 1131 -21.99 -29.74 -7.36
N THR A 1132 -22.85 -30.72 -7.65
CA THR A 1132 -24.08 -30.99 -6.89
C THR A 1132 -23.78 -31.21 -5.41
N ASP A 1133 -22.61 -31.72 -5.06
CA ASP A 1133 -22.15 -31.88 -3.68
C ASP A 1133 -21.81 -30.55 -3.00
N LEU A 1134 -21.26 -29.57 -3.74
CA LEU A 1134 -21.03 -28.22 -3.24
C LEU A 1134 -22.36 -27.47 -3.06
N LEU A 1135 -23.32 -27.64 -3.97
CA LEU A 1135 -24.65 -27.07 -3.82
C LEU A 1135 -25.41 -27.72 -2.65
N ARG A 1136 -25.28 -29.03 -2.44
CA ARG A 1136 -25.80 -29.74 -1.26
C ARG A 1136 -25.16 -29.22 0.03
N LEU A 1137 -23.85 -28.97 0.03
CA LEU A 1137 -23.12 -28.42 1.17
C LEU A 1137 -23.59 -26.99 1.48
N LEU A 1138 -23.68 -26.11 0.48
CA LEU A 1138 -24.13 -24.72 0.65
C LEU A 1138 -25.60 -24.61 1.05
N ALA A 1139 -26.48 -25.44 0.46
CA ALA A 1139 -27.87 -25.53 0.86
C ALA A 1139 -28.00 -26.05 2.30
N GLY A 1140 -27.19 -27.04 2.69
CA GLY A 1140 -27.16 -27.56 4.05
C GLY A 1140 -26.63 -26.55 5.08
N GLU A 1141 -25.66 -25.71 4.74
CA GLU A 1141 -25.21 -24.62 5.61
C GLU A 1141 -26.24 -23.49 5.71
N PHE A 1142 -26.92 -23.15 4.60
CA PHE A 1142 -28.03 -22.20 4.63
C PHE A 1142 -29.22 -22.72 5.46
N GLU A 1143 -29.54 -24.01 5.38
CA GLU A 1143 -30.57 -24.67 6.18
C GLU A 1143 -30.26 -24.63 7.69
N LYS A 1144 -28.98 -24.78 8.07
CA LYS A 1144 -28.55 -24.68 9.48
C LYS A 1144 -28.48 -23.25 10.00
N ALA A 1145 -28.03 -22.31 9.17
CA ALA A 1145 -27.77 -20.93 9.60
C ALA A 1145 -29.02 -20.04 9.58
N ALA A 1146 -29.95 -20.27 8.64
CA ALA A 1146 -31.11 -19.39 8.46
C ALA A 1146 -32.08 -19.35 9.67
N PRO A 1147 -32.39 -20.46 10.37
CA PRO A 1147 -33.22 -20.43 11.57
C PRO A 1147 -32.61 -19.60 12.71
N THR A 1148 -31.29 -19.71 12.92
CA THR A 1148 -30.56 -18.93 13.93
C THR A 1148 -30.58 -17.45 13.57
N CYS A 1149 -30.31 -17.11 12.30
CA CYS A 1149 -30.39 -15.73 11.82
C CYS A 1149 -31.79 -15.12 12.04
N LEU A 1150 -32.86 -15.86 11.75
CA LEU A 1150 -34.23 -15.40 12.01
C LEU A 1150 -34.53 -15.22 13.50
N SER A 1151 -34.06 -16.14 14.35
CA SER A 1151 -34.20 -16.04 15.81
C SER A 1151 -33.47 -14.82 16.37
N ASP A 1152 -32.27 -14.53 15.87
CA ASP A 1152 -31.47 -13.38 16.26
C ASP A 1152 -32.10 -12.06 15.76
N MET A 1153 -32.73 -12.08 14.58
CA MET A 1153 -33.52 -10.95 14.07
C MET A 1153 -34.76 -10.69 14.95
N GLU A 1154 -35.46 -11.74 15.39
CA GLU A 1154 -36.58 -11.60 16.33
C GLU A 1154 -36.12 -11.10 17.70
N ALA A 1155 -34.94 -11.53 18.18
CA ALA A 1155 -34.33 -11.03 19.41
C ALA A 1155 -33.97 -9.54 19.28
N ALA A 1156 -33.32 -9.15 18.19
CA ALA A 1156 -32.99 -7.75 17.89
C ALA A 1156 -34.24 -6.87 17.82
N LEU A 1157 -35.35 -7.36 17.26
CA LEU A 1157 -36.63 -6.62 17.26
C LEU A 1157 -37.28 -6.49 18.64
N ARG A 1158 -37.17 -7.52 19.49
CA ARG A 1158 -37.62 -7.44 20.90
C ARG A 1158 -36.80 -6.42 21.67
N ASP A 1159 -35.50 -6.43 21.48
CA ASP A 1159 -34.53 -5.57 22.19
C ASP A 1159 -34.41 -4.16 21.58
N ASN A 1160 -35.15 -3.89 20.49
CA ASN A 1160 -35.14 -2.63 19.74
C ASN A 1160 -33.75 -2.27 19.15
N ASP A 1161 -32.94 -3.28 18.86
CA ASP A 1161 -31.63 -3.14 18.23
C ASP A 1161 -31.77 -3.22 16.70
N LEU A 1162 -32.20 -2.12 16.09
CA LEU A 1162 -32.42 -2.03 14.65
C LEU A 1162 -31.12 -2.10 13.85
N ASP A 1163 -29.97 -1.73 14.45
CA ASP A 1163 -28.66 -1.82 13.81
C ASP A 1163 -28.23 -3.29 13.66
N THR A 1164 -28.43 -4.10 14.70
CA THR A 1164 -28.21 -5.55 14.62
C THR A 1164 -29.18 -6.21 13.64
N PHE A 1165 -30.46 -5.81 13.64
CA PHE A 1165 -31.42 -6.30 12.66
C PHE A 1165 -31.02 -5.97 11.22
N ALA A 1166 -30.57 -4.75 10.94
CA ALA A 1166 -30.12 -4.32 9.62
C ALA A 1166 -28.92 -5.16 9.13
N ARG A 1167 -27.94 -5.41 10.00
CA ARG A 1167 -26.79 -6.28 9.66
C ARG A 1167 -27.23 -7.71 9.35
N LEU A 1168 -28.14 -8.28 10.13
CA LEU A 1168 -28.67 -9.63 9.89
C LEU A 1168 -29.48 -9.71 8.59
N ALA A 1169 -30.30 -8.68 8.29
CA ALA A 1169 -31.03 -8.57 7.02
C ALA A 1169 -30.07 -8.45 5.82
N HIS A 1170 -28.98 -7.69 5.96
CA HIS A 1170 -27.93 -7.57 4.96
C HIS A 1170 -27.24 -8.92 4.68
N THR A 1171 -26.91 -9.67 5.73
CA THR A 1171 -26.34 -11.03 5.60
C THR A 1171 -27.32 -11.99 4.92
N LEU A 1172 -28.60 -11.94 5.29
CA LEU A 1172 -29.64 -12.79 4.68
C LEU A 1172 -29.84 -12.47 3.19
N ARG A 1173 -29.76 -11.19 2.81
CA ARG A 1173 -29.79 -10.71 1.42
C ARG A 1173 -28.62 -11.27 0.60
N GLY A 1174 -27.42 -11.27 1.17
CA GLY A 1174 -26.22 -11.85 0.54
C GLY A 1174 -26.36 -13.36 0.30
N ASN A 1175 -26.85 -14.09 1.31
CA ASN A 1175 -27.07 -15.53 1.22
C ASN A 1175 -28.16 -15.88 0.19
N ALA A 1176 -29.25 -15.11 0.14
CA ALA A 1176 -30.32 -15.30 -0.85
C ALA A 1176 -29.84 -15.08 -2.30
N ALA A 1177 -28.90 -14.16 -2.52
CA ALA A 1177 -28.33 -13.90 -3.84
C ALA A 1177 -27.52 -15.10 -4.37
N MET A 1178 -26.86 -15.87 -3.50
CA MET A 1178 -26.08 -17.06 -3.91
C MET A 1178 -26.93 -18.15 -4.56
N PHE A 1179 -28.21 -18.23 -4.20
CA PHE A 1179 -29.13 -19.24 -4.73
C PHE A 1179 -30.07 -18.70 -5.81
N GLY A 1180 -29.85 -17.46 -6.29
CA GLY A 1180 -30.80 -16.83 -7.21
C GLY A 1180 -32.20 -16.66 -6.60
N ALA A 1181 -32.30 -16.53 -5.27
CA ALA A 1181 -33.57 -16.39 -4.55
C ALA A 1181 -34.05 -14.93 -4.57
N GLY A 1182 -34.44 -14.46 -5.76
CA GLY A 1182 -34.83 -13.07 -6.06
C GLY A 1182 -35.84 -12.48 -5.07
N PRO A 1183 -36.97 -13.15 -4.79
CA PRO A 1183 -37.98 -12.65 -3.85
C PRO A 1183 -37.45 -12.47 -2.41
N LEU A 1184 -36.70 -13.44 -1.87
CA LEU A 1184 -36.12 -13.33 -0.53
C LEU A 1184 -35.06 -12.22 -0.45
N ARG A 1185 -34.25 -12.08 -1.51
CA ARG A 1185 -33.26 -11.00 -1.61
C ARG A 1185 -33.92 -9.62 -1.62
N HIS A 1186 -35.05 -9.48 -2.31
CA HIS A 1186 -35.82 -8.25 -2.34
C HIS A 1186 -36.41 -7.92 -0.97
N ASP A 1187 -37.08 -8.88 -0.33
CA ASP A 1187 -37.68 -8.70 0.99
C ASP A 1187 -36.61 -8.34 2.05
N ALA A 1188 -35.44 -8.98 1.99
CA ALA A 1188 -34.31 -8.70 2.89
C ALA A 1188 -33.73 -7.29 2.69
N ALA A 1189 -33.69 -6.79 1.45
CA ALA A 1189 -33.26 -5.43 1.16
C ALA A 1189 -34.24 -4.37 1.71
N LEU A 1190 -35.55 -4.60 1.56
CA LEU A 1190 -36.57 -3.70 2.11
C LEU A 1190 -36.54 -3.66 3.64
N ALA A 1191 -36.31 -4.81 4.28
CA ALA A 1191 -36.22 -4.92 5.73
C ALA A 1191 -34.94 -4.27 6.29
N GLU A 1192 -33.82 -4.41 5.58
CA GLU A 1192 -32.55 -3.72 5.85
C GLU A 1192 -32.75 -2.20 5.79
N GLU A 1193 -33.35 -1.69 4.71
CA GLU A 1193 -33.56 -0.25 4.52
C GLU A 1193 -34.51 0.35 5.56
N ALA A 1194 -35.59 -0.37 5.91
CA ALA A 1194 -36.51 0.04 6.97
C ALA A 1194 -35.81 0.12 8.34
N ALA A 1195 -34.95 -0.85 8.66
CA ALA A 1195 -34.20 -0.87 9.91
C ALA A 1195 -33.15 0.26 9.98
N VAL A 1196 -32.42 0.52 8.88
CA VAL A 1196 -31.45 1.63 8.79
C VAL A 1196 -32.11 3.00 8.92
N ARG A 1197 -33.34 3.15 8.42
CA ARG A 1197 -34.14 4.39 8.60
C ARG A 1197 -34.76 4.52 10.00
N GLY A 1198 -34.62 3.51 10.85
CA GLY A 1198 -35.24 3.49 12.18
C GLY A 1198 -36.75 3.24 12.17
N ASP A 1199 -37.35 2.79 11.06
CA ASP A 1199 -38.79 2.55 10.94
C ASP A 1199 -39.18 1.18 11.54
N ARG A 1200 -39.28 1.14 12.87
CA ARG A 1200 -39.61 -0.08 13.62
C ARG A 1200 -40.93 -0.72 13.19
N ALA A 1201 -41.95 0.07 12.84
CA ALA A 1201 -43.25 -0.45 12.46
C ALA A 1201 -43.15 -1.24 11.15
N GLN A 1202 -42.46 -0.67 10.16
CA GLN A 1202 -42.20 -1.33 8.89
C GLN A 1202 -41.26 -2.54 9.05
N THR A 1203 -40.19 -2.44 9.84
CA THR A 1203 -39.28 -3.56 10.12
C THR A 1203 -40.02 -4.74 10.80
N THR A 1204 -40.90 -4.46 11.76
CA THR A 1204 -41.71 -5.48 12.45
C THR A 1204 -42.70 -6.15 11.51
N GLN A 1205 -43.25 -5.39 10.55
CA GLN A 1205 -44.16 -5.93 9.53
C GLN A 1205 -43.45 -6.82 8.50
N LEU A 1206 -42.18 -6.53 8.20
CA LEU A 1206 -41.39 -7.25 7.19
C LEU A 1206 -40.71 -8.52 7.75
N ALA A 1207 -40.43 -8.61 9.06
CA ALA A 1207 -39.77 -9.76 9.66
C ALA A 1207 -40.50 -11.13 9.42
N PRO A 1208 -41.84 -11.23 9.53
CA PRO A 1208 -42.56 -12.47 9.19
C PRO A 1208 -42.44 -12.85 7.70
N LEU A 1209 -42.30 -11.86 6.80
CA LEU A 1209 -42.14 -12.10 5.37
C LEU A 1209 -40.76 -12.68 5.05
N LEU A 1210 -39.70 -12.25 5.74
CA LEU A 1210 -38.37 -12.85 5.65
C LEU A 1210 -38.38 -14.31 6.09
N ALA A 1211 -39.02 -14.60 7.23
CA ALA A 1211 -39.15 -15.97 7.73
C ALA A 1211 -39.92 -16.86 6.74
N ALA A 1212 -40.97 -16.33 6.10
CA ALA A 1212 -41.70 -17.04 5.05
C ALA A 1212 -40.87 -17.22 3.78
N GLY A 1213 -40.09 -16.21 3.38
CA GLY A 1213 -39.19 -16.26 2.23
C GLY A 1213 -38.10 -17.31 2.39
N VAL A 1214 -37.44 -17.37 3.54
CA VAL A 1214 -36.45 -18.39 3.87
C VAL A 1214 -37.02 -19.81 3.74
N ARG A 1215 -38.21 -20.05 4.29
CA ARG A 1215 -38.88 -21.36 4.18
C ARG A 1215 -39.17 -21.76 2.74
N ARG A 1216 -39.63 -20.81 1.91
CA ARG A 1216 -39.89 -21.07 0.48
C ARG A 1216 -38.60 -21.37 -0.29
N THR A 1217 -37.53 -20.64 -0.02
CA THR A 1217 -36.23 -20.85 -0.64
C THR A 1217 -35.62 -22.20 -0.27
N LEU A 1218 -35.68 -22.59 1.01
CA LEU A 1218 -35.21 -23.90 1.46
C LEU A 1218 -35.99 -25.05 0.83
N ALA A 1219 -37.33 -24.95 0.79
CA ALA A 1219 -38.17 -25.97 0.14
C ALA A 1219 -37.89 -26.09 -1.37
N ALA A 1220 -37.61 -24.97 -2.05
CA ALA A 1220 -37.29 -24.96 -3.48
C ALA A 1220 -35.90 -25.57 -3.77
N LEU A 1221 -34.92 -25.32 -2.90
CA LEU A 1221 -33.58 -25.91 -2.96
C LEU A 1221 -33.61 -27.41 -2.70
N ASP A 1222 -34.35 -27.87 -1.69
CA ASP A 1222 -34.49 -29.29 -1.38
C ASP A 1222 -35.17 -30.08 -2.51
N ALA A 1223 -36.23 -29.50 -3.10
CA ALA A 1223 -36.89 -30.08 -4.28
C ALA A 1223 -35.94 -30.18 -5.49
N PHE A 1224 -35.08 -29.19 -5.69
CA PHE A 1224 -34.08 -29.21 -6.77
C PHE A 1224 -33.00 -30.28 -6.54
N LEU A 1225 -32.49 -30.39 -5.31
CA LEU A 1225 -31.48 -31.38 -4.94
C LEU A 1225 -32.00 -32.82 -4.97
N THR A 1226 -33.28 -33.02 -4.66
CA THR A 1226 -33.95 -34.32 -4.71
C THR A 1226 -34.21 -34.75 -6.17
N ALA A 1227 -34.58 -33.84 -7.06
CA ALA A 1227 -34.76 -34.14 -8.48
C ALA A 1227 -33.45 -34.63 -9.15
N GLN A 1228 -32.30 -34.10 -8.72
CA GLN A 1228 -30.97 -34.47 -9.24
C GLN A 1228 -30.46 -35.83 -8.72
N THR A 1229 -31.04 -36.40 -7.66
CA THR A 1229 -30.61 -37.70 -7.10
C THR A 1229 -31.34 -38.90 -7.70
N GLN A 1230 -32.53 -38.73 -8.29
CA GLN A 1230 -33.29 -39.82 -8.91
C GLN A 1230 -32.75 -40.27 -10.29
N GLU A 1231 -31.88 -39.49 -10.94
CA GLU A 1231 -31.27 -39.86 -12.23
C GLU A 1231 -30.03 -40.79 -12.12
N THR A 1232 -29.63 -41.25 -10.93
CA THR A 1232 -28.33 -41.94 -10.71
C THR A 1232 -28.39 -43.35 -10.10
N VAL A 1233 -29.41 -44.17 -10.40
CA VAL A 1233 -29.41 -45.62 -10.03
C VAL A 1233 -29.58 -46.52 -11.26
N PRO A 1234 -28.53 -47.24 -11.71
CA PRO A 1234 -28.68 -48.39 -12.61
C PRO A 1234 -29.13 -49.63 -11.82
N SER A 1235 -30.17 -50.29 -12.33
CA SER A 1235 -30.68 -51.59 -11.88
C SER A 1235 -29.59 -52.67 -11.90
N GLY A 1236 -29.27 -53.25 -10.74
CA GLY A 1236 -28.29 -54.32 -10.60
C GLY A 1236 -28.78 -55.69 -11.10
N THR A 1237 -27.93 -56.39 -11.85
CA THR A 1237 -28.13 -57.79 -12.25
C THR A 1237 -27.29 -58.70 -11.36
N ARG A 1238 -27.96 -59.73 -10.84
CA ARG A 1238 -27.45 -60.84 -10.03
C ARG A 1238 -26.24 -61.54 -10.66
N ILE A 1239 -25.28 -61.93 -9.82
CA ILE A 1239 -24.33 -63.00 -10.11
C ILE A 1239 -24.82 -64.24 -9.36
N ASP A 1240 -25.22 -65.24 -10.13
CA ASP A 1240 -25.53 -66.59 -9.66
C ASP A 1240 -24.24 -67.43 -9.61
N GLN A 1241 -24.18 -68.36 -8.66
CA GLN A 1241 -23.10 -69.34 -8.51
C GLN A 1241 -23.17 -70.40 -9.63
N GLY A 1242 -22.01 -70.81 -10.14
CA GLY A 1242 -21.86 -71.91 -11.09
C GLY A 1242 -20.50 -71.95 -11.75
#